data_AF-A0A7R9CCZ3-F1
#
_entry.id   AF-A0A7R9CCZ3-F1
#
_cell.length_a   1.000
_cell.length_b   1.000
_cell.length_c   1.000
_cell.angle_alpha   90.00
_cell.angle_beta   90.00
_cell.angle_gamma   90.00
#
_symmetry.space_group_name_H-M   'P 1'
#
loop_
_entity.id
_entity.type
_entity.pdbx_description
1 polymer ?
#
loop_
_entity_poly.entity_id
_entity_poly.type
_entity_poly.pdbx_seq_one_letter_code
_entity_poly.pdbx_strand_id
1 'polypeptide(L)'
;MTQGSGEDLSATPSEEPTLEEVLRKVANALVRPGKGILLSDESPATMKKRFADIGYYNNEESRRLYRQMIFTTDDLGESISGAVLHQETLHQRSDKGHLLTTQMKYHHLVPGVSVDIGVAPLFGSEGELTSLGLDDLTARCKEYKADGCHFSKARCVFQINPNTPSYSAIMANARVLGRFAFLCQKSGLVPIVQAEIFPVGYHGLDRMQKVTETVLSAVFKCLSDYQVFLEGCLIAVNMVTSGNSSTWKCSPQDVAMATVTTLNRTVPPAVAGVLLLSGCLSEVEATANLNAISQFIGKKPWPITFIFGKALHGSSLSAWKGNPENVKIAQDILLEKAKDNSQAALGRCGYYDTRCSFLSPPPGVALGAGILFGLITMLVQYVGLFMTGFHTGLFLGVISLAVAEHFYWQPSAVWMTVGVLLGGGLLFAILNLCWQKGLTVIGTSVYGGAIMAGALDYFVEKFLMVMWVWDRVALHKSSPPCWFSWLILSVWPFMILVGLITQWAITGRGIYHQECEYLFLSVSLAACECLIGVGVGIKGVPSKKSRNMNIQRVRTREQRAELRQKKYRYLYQVRTAHGDVISQLVNALVVLSPTAEDGEIEVRISSYVQALQRKVCGPGETNTLQSDSTHLTILPADQTQLAALTESEDDSREISGDIIQLDRRHDSSRDSVNFNLGRASYR
;
A
#
# COMPACT_ATOMS: atom_id res chain seq x y z
N MET A 1 -69.31 -56.83 20.99
CA MET A 1 -69.54 -55.37 21.01
C MET A 1 -68.24 -54.70 21.39
N THR A 2 -67.56 -54.09 20.43
CA THR A 2 -66.32 -53.34 20.62
C THR A 2 -66.62 -51.87 20.33
N GLN A 3 -66.66 -51.04 21.37
CA GLN A 3 -66.72 -49.60 21.21
C GLN A 3 -65.29 -49.06 21.19
N GLY A 4 -64.87 -48.53 20.04
CA GLY A 4 -63.69 -47.68 19.95
C GLY A 4 -64.07 -46.25 20.24
N SER A 5 -63.46 -45.64 21.25
CA SER A 5 -63.41 -44.19 21.40
C SER A 5 -62.31 -43.66 20.49
N GLY A 6 -62.68 -42.87 19.48
CA GLY A 6 -61.69 -42.18 18.66
C GLY A 6 -60.98 -41.11 19.49
N GLU A 7 -59.64 -41.13 19.47
CA GLU A 7 -58.85 -39.99 19.92
C GLU A 7 -58.91 -38.92 18.83
N ASP A 8 -59.59 -37.81 19.12
CA ASP A 8 -59.49 -36.60 18.31
C ASP A 8 -58.05 -36.07 18.39
N LEU A 9 -57.27 -36.39 17.35
CA LEU A 9 -56.02 -35.71 17.01
C LEU A 9 -56.34 -34.26 16.61
N SER A 10 -56.66 -33.45 17.62
CA SER A 10 -56.77 -32.00 17.51
C SER A 10 -55.40 -31.43 17.13
N ALA A 11 -55.22 -31.22 15.83
CA ALA A 11 -54.06 -30.51 15.32
C ALA A 11 -53.99 -29.13 15.97
N THR A 12 -52.97 -28.90 16.80
CA THR A 12 -52.69 -27.59 17.36
C THR A 12 -52.53 -26.59 16.22
N PRO A 13 -53.21 -25.43 16.24
CA PRO A 13 -53.02 -24.42 15.21
C PRO A 13 -51.56 -23.98 15.24
N SER A 14 -50.89 -24.02 14.10
CA SER A 14 -49.51 -23.58 13.98
C SER A 14 -49.45 -22.07 14.26
N GLU A 15 -48.88 -21.69 15.41
CA GLU A 15 -48.66 -20.29 15.77
C GLU A 15 -47.87 -19.58 14.65
N GLU A 16 -48.29 -18.37 14.27
CA GLU A 16 -47.55 -17.59 13.28
C GLU A 16 -46.16 -17.23 13.83
N PRO A 17 -45.08 -17.41 13.05
CA PRO A 17 -43.72 -17.21 13.55
C PRO A 17 -43.50 -15.75 13.94
N THR A 18 -42.86 -15.56 15.10
CA THR A 18 -42.59 -14.22 15.62
C THR A 18 -41.66 -13.43 14.70
N LEU A 19 -41.72 -12.10 14.80
CA LEU A 19 -40.86 -11.20 14.02
C LEU A 19 -39.36 -11.53 14.21
N GLU A 20 -38.94 -11.84 15.43
CA GLU A 20 -37.56 -12.23 15.74
C GLU A 20 -37.15 -13.54 15.06
N GLU A 21 -38.02 -14.55 15.04
CA GLU A 21 -37.74 -15.83 14.35
C GLU A 21 -37.64 -15.64 12.83
N VAL A 22 -38.50 -14.80 12.25
CA VAL A 22 -38.44 -14.45 10.82
C VAL A 22 -37.13 -13.73 10.50
N LEU A 23 -36.72 -12.74 11.29
CA LEU A 23 -35.46 -12.01 11.11
C LEU A 23 -34.24 -12.95 11.28
N ARG A 24 -34.23 -13.77 12.33
CA ARG A 24 -33.17 -14.76 12.62
C ARG A 24 -33.02 -15.78 11.50
N LYS A 25 -34.14 -16.30 10.97
CA LYS A 25 -34.18 -17.23 9.84
C LYS A 25 -33.60 -16.61 8.56
N VAL A 26 -33.93 -15.35 8.26
CA VAL A 26 -33.37 -14.64 7.10
C VAL A 26 -31.89 -14.35 7.29
N ALA A 27 -31.47 -13.87 8.46
CA ALA A 27 -30.07 -13.56 8.75
C ALA A 27 -29.19 -14.81 8.60
N ASN A 28 -29.58 -15.93 9.21
CA ASN A 28 -28.88 -17.21 9.08
C ASN A 28 -28.86 -17.74 7.63
N ALA A 29 -29.92 -17.50 6.84
CA ALA A 29 -29.96 -17.90 5.43
C ALA A 29 -28.98 -17.10 4.54
N LEU A 30 -28.65 -15.86 4.93
CA LEU A 30 -27.69 -14.98 4.25
C LEU A 30 -26.23 -15.36 4.53
N VAL A 31 -25.91 -15.88 5.72
CA VAL A 31 -24.53 -16.24 6.13
C VAL A 31 -24.28 -17.74 6.18
N ARG A 32 -24.98 -18.50 5.34
CA ARG A 32 -24.75 -19.95 5.18
C ARG A 32 -23.28 -20.24 4.79
N PRO A 33 -22.66 -21.32 5.31
CA PRO A 33 -21.28 -21.67 4.99
C PRO A 33 -21.01 -21.71 3.49
N GLY A 34 -19.94 -21.03 3.06
CA GLY A 34 -19.57 -20.93 1.65
C GLY A 34 -20.45 -20.00 0.81
N LYS A 35 -21.36 -19.22 1.40
CA LYS A 35 -22.11 -18.18 0.68
C LYS A 35 -21.77 -16.78 1.17
N GLY A 36 -21.71 -15.82 0.25
CA GLY A 36 -21.57 -14.39 0.56
C GLY A 36 -22.68 -13.55 -0.08
N ILE A 37 -22.57 -12.23 0.04
CA ILE A 37 -23.55 -11.26 -0.48
C ILE A 37 -22.92 -10.45 -1.61
N LEU A 38 -23.65 -10.27 -2.71
CA LEU A 38 -23.26 -9.39 -3.81
C LEU A 38 -23.76 -7.95 -3.55
N LEU A 39 -22.86 -6.98 -3.57
CA LEU A 39 -23.24 -5.56 -3.61
C LEU A 39 -23.50 -5.15 -5.06
N SER A 40 -24.74 -4.76 -5.34
CA SER A 40 -25.19 -4.21 -6.63
C SER A 40 -26.00 -2.92 -6.38
N ASP A 41 -25.67 -2.21 -5.29
CA ASP A 41 -26.33 -1.00 -4.81
C ASP A 41 -25.65 0.29 -5.26
N GLU A 42 -24.74 0.22 -6.24
CA GLU A 42 -24.09 1.41 -6.78
C GLU A 42 -25.12 2.39 -7.36
N SER A 43 -25.17 3.59 -6.76
CA SER A 43 -26.00 4.69 -7.24
C SER A 43 -25.63 5.11 -8.68
N PRO A 44 -26.52 5.79 -9.42
CA PRO A 44 -26.23 6.29 -10.77
C PRO A 44 -24.96 7.15 -10.86
N ALA A 45 -24.61 7.87 -9.79
CA ALA A 45 -23.36 8.64 -9.70
C ALA A 45 -22.11 7.76 -9.57
N THR A 46 -22.19 6.64 -8.85
CA THR A 46 -21.11 5.64 -8.75
C THR A 46 -20.97 4.86 -10.06
N MET A 47 -22.10 4.47 -10.66
CA MET A 47 -22.12 3.80 -11.98
C MET A 47 -21.54 4.68 -13.08
N LYS A 48 -21.70 6.01 -13.03
CA LYS A 48 -21.04 6.95 -13.96
C LYS A 48 -19.53 6.77 -14.00
N LYS A 49 -18.89 6.57 -12.83
CA LYS A 49 -17.43 6.34 -12.75
C LYS A 49 -17.06 4.97 -13.34
N ARG A 50 -17.78 3.92 -12.96
CA ARG A 50 -17.50 2.56 -13.43
C ARG A 50 -17.72 2.34 -14.93
N PHE A 51 -18.73 2.98 -15.51
CA PHE A 51 -18.94 2.93 -16.96
C PHE A 51 -17.93 3.80 -17.72
N ALA A 52 -17.44 4.91 -17.13
CA ALA A 52 -16.33 5.65 -17.72
C ALA A 52 -15.05 4.80 -17.82
N ASP A 53 -14.74 3.95 -16.82
CA ASP A 53 -13.59 3.04 -16.83
C ASP A 53 -13.59 2.06 -18.03
N ILE A 54 -14.77 1.74 -18.60
CA ILE A 54 -14.93 0.87 -19.79
C ILE A 54 -15.35 1.63 -21.06
N GLY A 55 -15.40 2.97 -21.02
CA GLY A 55 -15.84 3.80 -22.16
C GLY A 55 -17.33 3.68 -22.50
N TYR A 56 -18.17 3.23 -21.58
CA TYR A 56 -19.61 3.01 -21.80
C TYR A 56 -20.46 4.19 -21.30
N TYR A 57 -21.63 4.39 -21.90
CA TYR A 57 -22.55 5.44 -21.50
C TYR A 57 -23.31 5.07 -20.21
N ASN A 58 -23.74 6.08 -19.45
CA ASN A 58 -24.50 5.89 -18.21
C ASN A 58 -25.90 6.51 -18.33
N ASN A 59 -26.86 5.71 -18.82
CA ASN A 59 -28.27 5.98 -18.65
C ASN A 59 -28.95 4.84 -17.88
N GLU A 60 -30.26 4.94 -17.65
CA GLU A 60 -31.03 3.93 -16.91
C GLU A 60 -30.97 2.55 -17.58
N GLU A 61 -31.07 2.51 -18.91
CA GLU A 61 -31.02 1.28 -19.70
C GLU A 61 -29.65 0.59 -19.61
N SER A 62 -28.54 1.36 -19.64
CA SER A 62 -27.19 0.85 -19.39
C SER A 62 -27.08 0.14 -18.04
N ARG A 63 -27.69 0.73 -17.00
CA ARG A 63 -27.68 0.18 -15.64
C ARG A 63 -28.57 -1.05 -15.56
N ARG A 64 -29.78 -1.00 -16.14
CA ARG A 64 -30.70 -2.14 -16.23
C ARG A 64 -30.06 -3.34 -16.92
N LEU A 65 -29.41 -3.16 -18.07
CA LEU A 65 -28.72 -4.22 -18.81
C LEU A 65 -27.56 -4.82 -18.01
N TYR A 66 -26.77 -4.01 -17.30
CA TYR A 66 -25.70 -4.50 -16.42
C TYR A 66 -26.26 -5.33 -15.25
N ARG A 67 -27.34 -4.87 -14.61
CA ARG A 67 -28.01 -5.61 -13.53
C ARG A 67 -28.68 -6.88 -14.05
N GLN A 68 -29.28 -6.84 -15.24
CA GLN A 68 -29.82 -8.03 -15.90
C GLN A 68 -28.72 -9.08 -16.10
N MET A 69 -27.59 -8.72 -16.73
CA MET A 69 -26.46 -9.64 -16.96
C MET A 69 -26.06 -10.36 -15.67
N ILE A 70 -25.94 -9.62 -14.57
CA ILE A 70 -25.66 -10.17 -13.24
C ILE A 70 -26.77 -11.14 -12.79
N PHE A 71 -28.03 -10.71 -12.75
CA PHE A 71 -29.13 -11.47 -12.14
C PHE A 71 -29.77 -12.55 -13.02
N THR A 72 -29.35 -12.66 -14.29
CA THR A 72 -29.63 -13.80 -15.17
C THR A 72 -28.42 -14.74 -15.29
N THR A 73 -27.47 -14.69 -14.35
CA THR A 73 -26.34 -15.64 -14.27
C THR A 73 -26.82 -16.93 -13.60
N ASP A 74 -26.82 -18.03 -14.36
CA ASP A 74 -27.10 -19.36 -13.82
C ASP A 74 -26.11 -19.74 -12.71
N ASP A 75 -26.55 -20.58 -11.77
CA ASP A 75 -25.78 -21.10 -10.63
C ASP A 75 -25.16 -20.05 -9.67
N LEU A 76 -25.38 -18.76 -9.88
CA LEU A 76 -24.87 -17.70 -8.98
C LEU A 76 -25.35 -17.89 -7.53
N GLY A 77 -26.55 -18.43 -7.36
CA GLY A 77 -27.15 -18.80 -6.08
C GLY A 77 -26.43 -19.94 -5.33
N GLU A 78 -25.49 -20.67 -5.94
CA GLU A 78 -24.65 -21.64 -5.22
C GLU A 78 -23.70 -20.92 -4.25
N SER A 79 -23.05 -19.86 -4.74
CA SER A 79 -21.99 -19.12 -4.03
C SER A 79 -22.47 -17.81 -3.39
N ILE A 80 -23.60 -17.28 -3.83
CA ILE A 80 -24.20 -16.04 -3.31
C ILE A 80 -25.54 -16.38 -2.63
N SER A 81 -25.78 -15.82 -1.44
CA SER A 81 -27.02 -16.03 -0.69
C SER A 81 -28.07 -14.94 -0.95
N GLY A 82 -27.63 -13.74 -1.31
CA GLY A 82 -28.47 -12.61 -1.65
C GLY A 82 -27.67 -11.46 -2.25
N ALA A 83 -28.36 -10.44 -2.75
CA ALA A 83 -27.73 -9.23 -3.27
C ALA A 83 -28.41 -7.97 -2.76
N VAL A 84 -27.61 -6.94 -2.47
CA VAL A 84 -28.10 -5.59 -2.14
C VAL A 84 -28.32 -4.83 -3.44
N LEU A 85 -29.51 -4.26 -3.59
CA LEU A 85 -29.94 -3.50 -4.76
C LEU A 85 -30.01 -2.00 -4.45
N HIS A 86 -29.80 -1.19 -5.49
CA HIS A 86 -30.20 0.21 -5.49
C HIS A 86 -31.72 0.29 -5.74
N GLN A 87 -32.41 1.31 -5.21
CA GLN A 87 -33.87 1.45 -5.33
C GLN A 87 -34.35 1.38 -6.79
N GLU A 88 -33.63 2.02 -7.71
CA GLU A 88 -33.88 1.95 -9.17
C GLU A 88 -33.99 0.51 -9.69
N THR A 89 -33.20 -0.42 -9.16
CA THR A 89 -33.15 -1.82 -9.62
C THR A 89 -34.29 -2.69 -9.08
N LEU A 90 -35.03 -2.25 -8.05
CA LEU A 90 -36.18 -3.00 -7.53
C LEU A 90 -37.32 -3.11 -8.54
N HIS A 91 -37.57 -2.04 -9.28
CA HIS A 91 -38.67 -1.92 -10.24
C HIS A 91 -38.24 -2.22 -11.69
N GLN A 92 -36.93 -2.40 -11.93
CA GLN A 92 -36.38 -2.79 -13.21
C GLN A 92 -36.79 -4.21 -13.63
N ARG A 93 -36.98 -4.38 -14.94
CA ARG A 93 -37.38 -5.64 -15.57
C ARG A 93 -36.30 -6.15 -16.52
N SER A 94 -36.27 -7.45 -16.74
CA SER A 94 -35.49 -8.06 -17.80
C SER A 94 -36.16 -7.88 -19.17
N ASP A 95 -35.44 -8.18 -20.25
CA ASP A 95 -35.96 -8.14 -21.63
C ASP A 95 -37.17 -9.09 -21.83
N LYS A 96 -37.31 -10.09 -20.95
CA LYS A 96 -38.45 -11.02 -20.89
C LYS A 96 -39.64 -10.47 -20.07
N GLY A 97 -39.59 -9.22 -19.62
CA GLY A 97 -40.65 -8.54 -18.86
C GLY A 97 -40.73 -8.90 -17.37
N HIS A 98 -39.96 -9.88 -16.89
CA HIS A 98 -39.92 -10.27 -15.48
C HIS A 98 -39.16 -9.23 -14.63
N LEU A 99 -39.61 -8.97 -13.40
CA LEU A 99 -38.84 -8.16 -12.45
C LEU A 99 -37.50 -8.83 -12.13
N LEU A 100 -36.44 -8.04 -11.99
CA LEU A 100 -35.12 -8.55 -11.63
C LEU A 100 -35.13 -9.22 -10.24
N THR A 101 -35.95 -8.73 -9.30
CA THR A 101 -36.18 -9.37 -8.00
C THR A 101 -36.83 -10.76 -8.11
N THR A 102 -37.64 -11.01 -9.13
CA THR A 102 -38.21 -12.34 -9.42
C THR A 102 -37.14 -13.27 -10.02
N GLN A 103 -36.29 -12.76 -10.92
CA GLN A 103 -35.15 -13.53 -11.45
C GLN A 103 -34.17 -13.93 -10.33
N MET A 104 -33.85 -13.01 -9.42
CA MET A 104 -33.06 -13.31 -8.22
C MET A 104 -33.65 -14.46 -7.40
N LYS A 105 -34.97 -14.44 -7.13
CA LYS A 105 -35.66 -15.50 -6.38
C LYS A 105 -35.61 -16.86 -7.11
N TYR A 106 -35.70 -16.85 -8.44
CA TYR A 106 -35.53 -18.05 -9.27
C TYR A 106 -34.12 -18.65 -9.13
N HIS A 107 -33.09 -17.82 -9.17
CA HIS A 107 -31.69 -18.21 -8.90
C HIS A 107 -31.35 -18.32 -7.39
N HIS A 108 -32.35 -18.51 -6.52
CA HIS A 108 -32.20 -18.69 -5.06
C HIS A 108 -31.46 -17.55 -4.29
N LEU A 109 -31.40 -16.35 -4.87
CA LEU A 109 -30.85 -15.15 -4.25
C LEU A 109 -31.95 -14.42 -3.45
N VAL A 110 -31.69 -14.13 -2.19
CA VAL A 110 -32.54 -13.24 -1.39
C VAL A 110 -32.35 -11.79 -1.88
N PRO A 111 -33.43 -11.03 -2.19
CA PRO A 111 -33.31 -9.60 -2.48
C PRO A 111 -33.17 -8.77 -1.19
N GLY A 112 -32.27 -7.78 -1.24
CA GLY A 112 -32.14 -6.74 -0.24
C GLY A 112 -31.90 -5.38 -0.88
N VAL A 113 -31.96 -4.32 -0.09
CA VAL A 113 -31.97 -2.92 -0.57
C VAL A 113 -31.07 -2.00 0.24
N SER A 114 -30.37 -1.07 -0.41
CA SER A 114 -29.69 0.03 0.29
C SER A 114 -30.71 1.06 0.76
N VAL A 115 -30.78 1.32 2.07
CA VAL A 115 -31.76 2.27 2.66
C VAL A 115 -31.17 3.65 2.95
N ASP A 116 -29.85 3.77 3.04
CA ASP A 116 -29.16 5.06 3.08
C ASP A 116 -29.25 5.77 1.72
N ILE A 117 -29.42 7.08 1.73
CA ILE A 117 -29.52 7.93 0.52
C ILE A 117 -28.21 8.68 0.23
N GLY A 118 -27.09 8.14 0.73
CA GLY A 118 -25.76 8.73 0.64
C GLY A 118 -25.31 9.45 1.92
N VAL A 119 -24.28 10.28 1.76
CA VAL A 119 -23.51 10.91 2.85
C VAL A 119 -23.47 12.43 2.70
N ALA A 120 -23.45 13.14 3.82
CA ALA A 120 -23.30 14.58 3.91
C ALA A 120 -22.10 14.94 4.82
N PRO A 121 -21.46 16.13 4.63
CA PRO A 121 -20.43 16.61 5.53
C PRO A 121 -20.95 16.81 6.95
N LEU A 122 -20.18 16.35 7.94
CA LEU A 122 -20.42 16.64 9.35
C LEU A 122 -19.84 18.02 9.66
N PHE A 123 -20.70 19.04 9.80
CA PHE A 123 -20.25 20.42 10.05
C PHE A 123 -19.44 20.53 11.34
N GLY A 124 -18.35 21.31 11.30
CA GLY A 124 -17.41 21.45 12.43
C GLY A 124 -16.40 20.29 12.58
N SER A 125 -16.33 19.35 11.64
CA SER A 125 -15.32 18.28 11.59
C SER A 125 -14.24 18.53 10.52
N GLU A 126 -13.14 17.79 10.58
CA GLU A 126 -12.07 17.79 9.56
C GLU A 126 -12.47 17.00 8.29
N GLY A 127 -13.53 17.44 7.61
CA GLY A 127 -14.01 16.81 6.37
C GLY A 127 -14.69 15.44 6.56
N GLU A 128 -15.09 15.12 7.79
CA GLU A 128 -15.77 13.87 8.10
C GLU A 128 -17.23 13.89 7.62
N LEU A 129 -17.85 12.72 7.55
CA LEU A 129 -19.14 12.52 6.91
C LEU A 129 -20.13 11.85 7.87
N THR A 130 -21.42 12.07 7.66
CA THR A 130 -22.53 11.32 8.26
C THR A 130 -23.51 10.88 7.18
N SER A 131 -24.21 9.77 7.38
CA SER A 131 -25.19 9.26 6.41
C SER A 131 -26.58 9.85 6.58
N LEU A 132 -27.31 9.95 5.47
CA LEU A 132 -28.68 10.46 5.38
C LEU A 132 -29.69 9.34 5.10
N GLY A 133 -30.97 9.64 5.30
CA GLY A 133 -32.09 8.75 4.91
C GLY A 133 -32.85 8.11 6.07
N LEU A 134 -32.78 8.66 7.29
CA LEU A 134 -33.65 8.23 8.40
C LEU A 134 -35.09 8.73 8.22
N ASP A 135 -35.28 9.84 7.52
CA ASP A 135 -36.59 10.40 7.20
C ASP A 135 -37.39 9.43 6.32
N ASP A 136 -38.67 9.27 6.66
CA ASP A 136 -39.63 8.32 6.06
C ASP A 136 -39.18 6.86 5.93
N LEU A 137 -38.07 6.47 6.60
CA LEU A 137 -37.46 5.15 6.48
C LEU A 137 -38.44 4.00 6.78
N THR A 138 -39.34 4.16 7.76
CA THR A 138 -40.33 3.13 8.09
C THR A 138 -41.35 2.92 6.96
N ALA A 139 -41.72 3.98 6.23
CA ALA A 139 -42.60 3.86 5.07
C ALA A 139 -41.87 3.15 3.91
N ARG A 140 -40.66 3.61 3.59
CA ARG A 140 -39.81 3.00 2.54
C ARG A 140 -39.50 1.53 2.84
N CYS A 141 -39.17 1.17 4.08
CA CYS A 141 -38.92 -0.23 4.45
C CYS A 141 -40.16 -1.12 4.32
N LYS A 142 -41.37 -0.61 4.57
CA LYS A 142 -42.62 -1.36 4.31
C LYS A 142 -42.86 -1.57 2.82
N GLU A 143 -42.62 -0.56 2.00
CA GLU A 143 -42.68 -0.65 0.53
C GLU A 143 -41.67 -1.69 0.01
N TYR A 144 -40.40 -1.59 0.39
CA TYR A 144 -39.37 -2.57 0.00
C TYR A 144 -39.70 -4.00 0.48
N LYS A 145 -40.36 -4.14 1.63
CA LYS A 145 -40.84 -5.44 2.13
C LYS A 145 -41.96 -6.00 1.25
N ALA A 146 -42.89 -5.16 0.79
CA ALA A 146 -43.95 -5.53 -0.15
C ALA A 146 -43.39 -5.89 -1.55
N ASP A 147 -42.39 -5.14 -2.02
CA ASP A 147 -41.60 -5.46 -3.23
C ASP A 147 -40.76 -6.75 -3.10
N GLY A 148 -40.77 -7.36 -1.92
CA GLY A 148 -40.21 -8.68 -1.67
C GLY A 148 -38.74 -8.71 -1.31
N CYS A 149 -38.20 -7.60 -0.77
CA CYS A 149 -36.93 -7.60 -0.04
C CYS A 149 -37.08 -8.24 1.35
N HIS A 150 -36.02 -8.88 1.83
CA HIS A 150 -36.00 -9.50 3.17
C HIS A 150 -34.91 -8.93 4.08
N PHE A 151 -33.97 -8.17 3.51
CA PHE A 151 -32.93 -7.47 4.27
C PHE A 151 -32.64 -6.10 3.67
N SER A 152 -31.87 -5.31 4.40
CA SER A 152 -31.53 -3.92 4.09
C SER A 152 -30.05 -3.68 4.39
N LYS A 153 -29.46 -2.65 3.78
CA LYS A 153 -28.08 -2.22 4.04
C LYS A 153 -28.07 -0.73 4.34
N ALA A 154 -27.41 -0.32 5.42
CA ALA A 154 -27.19 1.08 5.76
C ALA A 154 -25.69 1.31 5.99
N ARG A 155 -25.08 2.16 5.16
CA ARG A 155 -23.65 2.48 5.17
C ARG A 155 -23.36 3.77 5.92
N CYS A 156 -22.36 3.77 6.80
CA CYS A 156 -21.70 4.95 7.35
C CYS A 156 -20.19 4.88 7.11
N VAL A 157 -19.53 6.04 7.02
CA VAL A 157 -18.13 6.15 6.60
C VAL A 157 -17.29 6.85 7.66
N PHE A 158 -16.14 6.25 7.98
CA PHE A 158 -15.15 6.80 8.90
C PHE A 158 -13.81 6.97 8.17
N GLN A 159 -13.17 8.13 8.26
CA GLN A 159 -11.90 8.40 7.57
C GLN A 159 -10.73 8.38 8.57
N ILE A 160 -9.59 7.79 8.19
CA ILE A 160 -8.38 7.78 9.04
C ILE A 160 -7.37 8.82 8.55
N ASN A 161 -7.28 9.91 9.29
CA ASN A 161 -6.22 10.93 9.22
C ASN A 161 -5.55 11.04 10.62
N PRO A 162 -4.61 11.98 10.86
CA PRO A 162 -4.02 12.14 12.21
C PRO A 162 -5.07 12.35 13.31
N ASN A 163 -6.03 13.25 13.07
CA ASN A 163 -7.05 13.64 14.06
C ASN A 163 -8.40 12.92 13.88
N THR A 164 -8.58 12.15 12.80
CA THR A 164 -9.85 11.46 12.47
C THR A 164 -9.72 9.93 12.56
N PRO A 165 -10.81 9.19 12.86
CA PRO A 165 -12.16 9.69 13.08
C PRO A 165 -12.34 10.38 14.44
N SER A 166 -13.02 11.52 14.47
CA SER A 166 -13.30 12.24 15.72
C SER A 166 -14.37 11.53 16.54
N TYR A 167 -14.39 11.78 17.85
CA TYR A 167 -15.45 11.25 18.73
C TYR A 167 -16.85 11.66 18.25
N SER A 168 -17.01 12.89 17.76
CA SER A 168 -18.26 13.41 17.20
C SER A 168 -18.71 12.61 15.98
N ALA A 169 -17.81 12.32 15.04
CA ALA A 169 -18.12 11.52 13.85
C ALA A 169 -18.41 10.05 14.20
N ILE A 170 -17.67 9.47 15.16
CA ILE A 170 -17.92 8.12 15.68
C ILE A 170 -19.34 8.04 16.25
N MET A 171 -19.71 8.94 17.18
CA MET A 171 -21.00 8.90 17.84
C MET A 171 -22.17 9.30 16.94
N ALA A 172 -21.99 10.24 16.00
CA ALA A 172 -23.02 10.60 15.04
C ALA A 172 -23.41 9.40 14.15
N ASN A 173 -22.42 8.80 13.49
CA ASN A 173 -22.64 7.66 12.61
C ASN A 173 -23.12 6.41 13.37
N ALA A 174 -22.57 6.11 14.57
CA ALA A 174 -23.01 4.97 15.37
C ALA A 174 -24.49 5.10 15.78
N ARG A 175 -24.96 6.31 16.14
CA ARG A 175 -26.38 6.56 16.43
C ARG A 175 -27.26 6.44 15.19
N VAL A 176 -26.78 6.90 14.03
CA VAL A 176 -27.48 6.76 12.74
C VAL A 176 -27.64 5.29 12.37
N LEU A 177 -26.58 4.49 12.46
CA LEU A 177 -26.62 3.04 12.23
C LEU A 177 -27.58 2.32 13.18
N GLY A 178 -27.60 2.69 14.48
CA GLY A 178 -28.54 2.15 15.45
C GLY A 178 -30.01 2.41 15.11
N ARG A 179 -30.32 3.63 14.68
CA ARG A 179 -31.67 4.00 14.21
C ARG A 179 -32.07 3.27 12.92
N PHE A 180 -31.16 3.17 11.95
CA PHE A 180 -31.40 2.37 10.74
C PHE A 180 -31.74 0.93 11.09
N ALA A 181 -30.93 0.28 11.94
CA ALA A 181 -31.12 -1.12 12.31
C ALA A 181 -32.48 -1.37 12.99
N PHE A 182 -32.83 -0.57 13.99
CA PHE A 182 -34.12 -0.66 14.70
C PHE A 182 -35.32 -0.48 13.76
N LEU A 183 -35.30 0.54 12.90
CA LEU A 183 -36.42 0.84 12.00
C LEU A 183 -36.57 -0.20 10.88
N CYS A 184 -35.47 -0.80 10.42
CA CYS A 184 -35.50 -1.94 9.49
C CYS A 184 -36.11 -3.20 10.14
N GLN A 185 -35.68 -3.56 11.36
CA GLN A 185 -36.23 -4.72 12.07
C GLN A 185 -37.71 -4.56 12.37
N LYS A 186 -38.15 -3.38 12.84
CA LYS A 186 -39.57 -3.02 13.01
C LYS A 186 -40.40 -3.15 11.73
N SER A 187 -39.76 -3.12 10.57
CA SER A 187 -40.37 -3.27 9.25
C SER A 187 -40.20 -4.67 8.63
N GLY A 188 -39.68 -5.64 9.41
CA GLY A 188 -39.48 -7.02 8.93
C GLY A 188 -38.31 -7.21 7.97
N LEU A 189 -37.32 -6.30 7.97
CA LEU A 189 -36.09 -6.40 7.19
C LEU A 189 -34.89 -6.61 8.12
N VAL A 190 -34.07 -7.62 7.84
CA VAL A 190 -32.77 -7.81 8.51
C VAL A 190 -31.85 -6.62 8.16
N PRO A 191 -31.29 -5.89 9.12
CA PRO A 191 -30.31 -4.85 8.83
C PRO A 191 -28.90 -5.44 8.68
N ILE A 192 -28.25 -5.06 7.58
CA ILE A 192 -26.79 -5.07 7.43
C ILE A 192 -26.29 -3.68 7.86
N VAL A 193 -25.69 -3.64 9.03
CA VAL A 193 -25.07 -2.45 9.62
C VAL A 193 -23.67 -2.31 9.03
N GLN A 194 -23.48 -1.39 8.09
CA GLN A 194 -22.18 -1.20 7.41
C GLN A 194 -21.40 -0.04 8.03
N ALA A 195 -20.41 -0.39 8.85
CA ALA A 195 -19.44 0.54 9.43
C ALA A 195 -18.16 0.51 8.59
N GLU A 196 -18.05 1.42 7.61
CA GLU A 196 -16.94 1.42 6.64
C GLU A 196 -15.84 2.39 7.05
N ILE A 197 -14.77 1.87 7.67
CA ILE A 197 -13.53 2.61 7.93
C ILE A 197 -12.71 2.69 6.63
N PHE A 198 -12.71 3.83 5.98
CA PHE A 198 -12.19 4.01 4.62
C PHE A 198 -10.68 3.75 4.55
N PRO A 199 -10.20 2.79 3.72
CA PRO A 199 -8.81 2.30 3.74
C PRO A 199 -7.82 3.22 3.01
N VAL A 200 -8.22 4.46 2.69
CA VAL A 200 -7.36 5.42 2.00
C VAL A 200 -6.46 6.13 3.00
N GLY A 201 -5.16 6.17 2.73
CA GLY A 201 -4.18 6.89 3.53
C GLY A 201 -2.88 6.13 3.78
N TYR A 202 -2.02 6.72 4.61
CA TYR A 202 -0.67 6.24 4.94
C TYR A 202 -0.60 5.46 6.27
N HIS A 203 -1.75 5.11 6.86
CA HIS A 203 -1.83 4.52 8.18
C HIS A 203 -1.38 3.04 8.20
N GLY A 204 -0.74 2.64 9.30
CA GLY A 204 -0.35 1.26 9.57
C GLY A 204 -1.52 0.35 9.94
N LEU A 205 -1.25 -0.96 9.96
CA LEU A 205 -2.22 -2.00 10.35
C LEU A 205 -2.73 -1.79 11.79
N ASP A 206 -1.84 -1.38 12.69
CA ASP A 206 -2.08 -1.05 14.09
C ASP A 206 -3.08 0.10 14.26
N ARG A 207 -2.92 1.20 13.50
CA ARG A 207 -3.85 2.33 13.50
C ARG A 207 -5.21 1.93 12.93
N MET A 208 -5.25 1.16 11.84
CA MET A 208 -6.49 0.63 11.29
C MET A 208 -7.20 -0.28 12.31
N GLN A 209 -6.46 -1.15 12.99
CA GLN A 209 -6.99 -2.02 14.04
C GLN A 209 -7.62 -1.20 15.17
N LYS A 210 -6.87 -0.23 15.73
CA LYS A 210 -7.34 0.57 16.86
C LYS A 210 -8.55 1.44 16.51
N VAL A 211 -8.59 2.00 15.29
CA VAL A 211 -9.77 2.75 14.82
C VAL A 211 -10.97 1.83 14.64
N THR A 212 -10.79 0.67 14.00
CA THR A 212 -11.86 -0.30 13.79
C THR A 212 -12.42 -0.81 15.13
N GLU A 213 -11.55 -1.10 16.10
CA GLU A 213 -11.97 -1.46 17.46
C GLU A 213 -12.85 -0.36 18.10
N THR A 214 -12.39 0.89 18.04
CA THR A 214 -13.09 2.04 18.65
C THR A 214 -14.44 2.31 17.98
N VAL A 215 -14.50 2.24 16.64
CA VAL A 215 -15.74 2.41 15.87
C VAL A 215 -16.74 1.30 16.17
N LEU A 216 -16.32 0.03 16.14
CA LEU A 216 -17.22 -1.10 16.38
C LEU A 216 -17.77 -1.10 17.82
N SER A 217 -16.95 -0.78 18.84
CA SER A 217 -17.45 -0.64 20.21
C SER A 217 -18.55 0.43 20.32
N ALA A 218 -18.39 1.58 19.68
CA ALA A 218 -19.41 2.64 19.68
C ALA A 218 -20.68 2.22 18.91
N VAL A 219 -20.53 1.52 17.79
CA VAL A 219 -21.65 0.98 17.00
C VAL A 219 -22.43 -0.04 17.82
N PHE A 220 -21.79 -1.05 18.43
CA PHE A 220 -22.50 -2.05 19.23
C PHE A 220 -23.13 -1.48 20.50
N LYS A 221 -22.51 -0.48 21.14
CA LYS A 221 -23.15 0.27 22.23
C LYS A 221 -24.43 0.96 21.75
N CYS A 222 -24.40 1.63 20.59
CA CYS A 222 -25.59 2.25 20.02
C CYS A 222 -26.66 1.22 19.60
N LEU A 223 -26.28 0.08 19.00
CA LEU A 223 -27.22 -1.01 18.68
C LEU A 223 -27.92 -1.53 19.93
N SER A 224 -27.20 -1.68 21.04
CA SER A 224 -27.78 -2.03 22.35
C SER A 224 -28.71 -0.94 22.89
N ASP A 225 -28.35 0.34 22.76
CA ASP A 225 -29.15 1.47 23.25
C ASP A 225 -30.47 1.64 22.48
N TYR A 226 -30.48 1.29 21.20
CA TYR A 226 -31.68 1.22 20.36
C TYR A 226 -32.38 -0.15 20.38
N GLN A 227 -32.00 -1.05 21.31
CA GLN A 227 -32.63 -2.37 21.51
C GLN A 227 -32.69 -3.22 20.23
N VAL A 228 -31.62 -3.18 19.43
CA VAL A 228 -31.53 -3.96 18.18
C VAL A 228 -31.31 -5.43 18.50
N PHE A 229 -32.16 -6.29 17.92
CA PHE A 229 -32.11 -7.73 18.07
C PHE A 229 -30.93 -8.32 17.26
N LEU A 230 -29.86 -8.73 17.93
CA LEU A 230 -28.57 -9.01 17.27
C LEU A 230 -28.56 -10.30 16.44
N GLU A 231 -29.32 -11.31 16.86
CA GLU A 231 -29.51 -12.59 16.16
C GLU A 231 -30.33 -12.42 14.87
N GLY A 232 -30.95 -11.25 14.68
CA GLY A 232 -31.60 -10.80 13.45
C GLY A 232 -30.87 -9.66 12.76
N CYS A 233 -29.56 -9.48 13.01
CA CYS A 233 -28.72 -8.40 12.50
C CYS A 233 -27.40 -8.95 11.94
N LEU A 234 -26.87 -8.30 10.89
CA LEU A 234 -25.56 -8.59 10.32
C LEU A 234 -24.66 -7.35 10.40
N ILE A 235 -23.38 -7.53 10.67
CA ILE A 235 -22.39 -6.43 10.68
C ILE A 235 -21.53 -6.51 9.40
N ALA A 236 -21.43 -5.41 8.66
CA ALA A 236 -20.52 -5.27 7.53
C ALA A 236 -19.37 -4.33 7.89
N VAL A 237 -18.13 -4.81 7.77
CA VAL A 237 -16.92 -4.07 8.18
C VAL A 237 -15.75 -4.41 7.25
N ASN A 238 -14.80 -3.48 7.14
CA ASN A 238 -13.58 -3.70 6.35
C ASN A 238 -12.66 -4.71 7.02
N MET A 239 -11.91 -5.45 6.20
CA MET A 239 -10.74 -6.19 6.66
C MET A 239 -9.71 -5.21 7.23
N VAL A 240 -9.11 -5.55 8.38
CA VAL A 240 -8.09 -4.71 9.03
C VAL A 240 -6.82 -4.83 8.21
N THR A 241 -6.48 -3.74 7.51
CA THR A 241 -5.42 -3.67 6.50
C THR A 241 -4.59 -2.40 6.68
N SER A 242 -3.35 -2.38 6.20
CA SER A 242 -2.59 -1.14 6.03
C SER A 242 -3.25 -0.24 4.98
N GLY A 243 -3.22 1.08 5.18
CA GLY A 243 -3.78 2.04 4.23
C GLY A 243 -3.22 1.88 2.82
N ASN A 244 -4.01 2.19 1.80
CA ASN A 244 -3.65 1.94 0.40
C ASN A 244 -2.33 2.60 -0.04
N SER A 245 -2.01 3.78 0.51
CA SER A 245 -0.78 4.55 0.27
C SER A 245 0.35 4.25 1.27
N SER A 246 0.15 3.32 2.21
CA SER A 246 1.21 2.82 3.08
C SER A 246 2.33 2.15 2.26
N THR A 247 3.58 2.46 2.61
CA THR A 247 4.77 1.78 2.08
C THR A 247 4.90 0.34 2.58
N TRP A 248 4.30 0.04 3.74
CA TRP A 248 4.22 -1.30 4.29
C TRP A 248 2.92 -1.97 3.83
N LYS A 249 3.05 -3.12 3.17
CA LYS A 249 1.94 -4.01 2.79
C LYS A 249 1.92 -5.20 3.73
N CYS A 250 0.74 -5.53 4.25
CA CYS A 250 0.54 -6.63 5.18
C CYS A 250 0.48 -7.97 4.42
N SER A 251 0.82 -9.08 5.08
CA SER A 251 0.48 -10.41 4.56
C SER A 251 -1.01 -10.72 4.83
N PRO A 252 -1.64 -11.63 4.07
CA PRO A 252 -2.99 -12.11 4.37
C PRO A 252 -3.12 -12.68 5.80
N GLN A 253 -2.03 -13.25 6.35
CA GLN A 253 -1.98 -13.79 7.70
C GLN A 253 -1.99 -12.67 8.76
N ASP A 254 -1.29 -11.55 8.54
CA ASP A 254 -1.34 -10.38 9.42
C ASP A 254 -2.73 -9.75 9.42
N VAL A 255 -3.32 -9.60 8.22
CA VAL A 255 -4.70 -9.11 8.03
C VAL A 255 -5.69 -10.03 8.74
N ALA A 256 -5.50 -11.34 8.64
CA ALA A 256 -6.36 -12.32 9.30
C ALA A 256 -6.29 -12.22 10.83
N MET A 257 -5.07 -12.17 11.38
CA MET A 257 -4.86 -11.99 12.82
C MET A 257 -5.48 -10.69 13.33
N ALA A 258 -5.15 -9.55 12.72
CA ALA A 258 -5.65 -8.25 13.14
C ALA A 258 -7.18 -8.14 13.02
N THR A 259 -7.77 -8.68 11.95
CA THR A 259 -9.23 -8.69 11.74
C THR A 259 -9.93 -9.57 12.77
N VAL A 260 -9.51 -10.82 12.96
CA VAL A 260 -10.17 -11.74 13.91
C VAL A 260 -9.97 -11.27 15.36
N THR A 261 -8.81 -10.70 15.71
CA THR A 261 -8.59 -10.07 17.03
C THR A 261 -9.53 -8.88 17.27
N THR A 262 -9.70 -8.01 16.27
CA THR A 262 -10.62 -6.86 16.35
C THR A 262 -12.06 -7.30 16.58
N LEU A 263 -12.54 -8.28 15.79
CA LEU A 263 -13.91 -8.78 15.90
C LEU A 263 -14.17 -9.40 17.28
N ASN A 264 -13.25 -10.22 17.79
CA ASN A 264 -13.37 -10.81 19.13
C ASN A 264 -13.39 -9.79 20.28
N ARG A 265 -12.84 -8.59 20.08
CA ARG A 265 -12.81 -7.52 21.09
C ARG A 265 -14.07 -6.65 21.11
N THR A 266 -14.92 -6.72 20.07
CA THR A 266 -15.95 -5.70 19.82
C THR A 266 -17.31 -6.22 19.41
N VAL A 267 -17.37 -7.35 18.69
CA VAL A 267 -18.63 -7.94 18.21
C VAL A 267 -19.20 -8.84 19.33
N PRO A 268 -20.49 -8.73 19.70
CA PRO A 268 -21.12 -9.66 20.64
C PRO A 268 -21.42 -11.02 19.98
N PRO A 269 -21.24 -12.17 20.67
CA PRO A 269 -21.52 -13.52 20.14
C PRO A 269 -22.92 -13.73 19.50
N ALA A 270 -23.92 -12.94 19.89
CA ALA A 270 -25.29 -13.02 19.38
C ALA A 270 -25.48 -12.51 17.93
N VAL A 271 -24.54 -11.75 17.37
CA VAL A 271 -24.67 -11.23 15.99
C VAL A 271 -24.75 -12.38 14.99
N ALA A 272 -25.73 -12.39 14.10
CA ALA A 272 -25.96 -13.56 13.22
C ALA A 272 -24.78 -13.87 12.29
N GLY A 273 -23.99 -12.86 11.90
CA GLY A 273 -22.80 -13.05 11.07
C GLY A 273 -22.02 -11.77 10.78
N VAL A 274 -20.74 -11.95 10.43
CA VAL A 274 -19.84 -10.87 10.02
C VAL A 274 -19.62 -10.94 8.50
N LEU A 275 -19.83 -9.81 7.84
CA LEU A 275 -19.67 -9.64 6.41
C LEU A 275 -18.45 -8.74 6.15
N LEU A 276 -17.42 -9.28 5.51
CA LEU A 276 -16.21 -8.55 5.19
C LEU A 276 -16.39 -7.76 3.89
N LEU A 277 -16.09 -6.46 3.96
CA LEU A 277 -16.01 -5.56 2.81
C LEU A 277 -14.62 -5.67 2.17
N SER A 278 -14.56 -5.67 0.84
CA SER A 278 -13.31 -5.61 0.08
C SER A 278 -12.69 -4.20 0.04
N GLY A 279 -13.48 -3.15 0.28
CA GLY A 279 -13.03 -1.76 0.24
C GLY A 279 -12.33 -1.39 -1.08
N CYS A 280 -11.03 -1.08 -0.98
CA CYS A 280 -10.18 -0.75 -2.13
C CYS A 280 -9.19 -1.87 -2.53
N LEU A 281 -9.33 -3.08 -1.98
CA LEU A 281 -8.52 -4.24 -2.36
C LEU A 281 -8.82 -4.66 -3.80
N SER A 282 -7.82 -5.25 -4.47
CA SER A 282 -8.05 -5.99 -5.72
C SER A 282 -8.91 -7.24 -5.48
N GLU A 283 -9.53 -7.78 -6.54
CA GLU A 283 -10.31 -9.03 -6.47
C GLU A 283 -9.48 -10.17 -5.84
N VAL A 284 -8.22 -10.25 -6.26
CA VAL A 284 -7.23 -11.24 -5.84
C VAL A 284 -6.86 -11.09 -4.35
N GLU A 285 -6.54 -9.88 -3.90
CA GLU A 285 -6.23 -9.60 -2.48
C GLU A 285 -7.44 -9.82 -1.56
N ALA A 286 -8.65 -9.47 -2.02
CA ALA A 286 -9.87 -9.67 -1.26
C ALA A 286 -10.14 -11.16 -1.00
N THR A 287 -10.03 -12.01 -2.04
CA THR A 287 -10.13 -13.47 -1.91
C THR A 287 -9.03 -14.04 -1.01
N ALA A 288 -7.78 -13.59 -1.17
CA ALA A 288 -6.64 -14.06 -0.37
C ALA A 288 -6.81 -13.77 1.13
N ASN A 289 -7.18 -12.52 1.46
CA ASN A 289 -7.38 -12.07 2.83
C ASN A 289 -8.60 -12.76 3.47
N LEU A 290 -9.70 -12.92 2.73
CA LEU A 290 -10.87 -13.68 3.16
C LEU A 290 -10.49 -15.14 3.50
N ASN A 291 -9.75 -15.80 2.61
CA ASN A 291 -9.31 -17.18 2.83
C ASN A 291 -8.43 -17.30 4.08
N ALA A 292 -7.49 -16.37 4.28
CA ALA A 292 -6.65 -16.33 5.48
C ALA A 292 -7.46 -16.09 6.77
N ILE A 293 -8.49 -15.22 6.73
CA ILE A 293 -9.41 -14.99 7.86
C ILE A 293 -10.22 -16.26 8.20
N SER A 294 -10.71 -16.97 7.18
CA SER A 294 -11.41 -18.24 7.36
C SER A 294 -10.49 -19.34 7.91
N GLN A 295 -9.25 -19.43 7.43
CA GLN A 295 -8.23 -20.37 7.93
C GLN A 295 -7.65 -20.01 9.31
N PHE A 296 -7.74 -18.75 9.76
CA PHE A 296 -7.12 -18.29 11.00
C PHE A 296 -7.58 -19.10 12.22
N ILE A 297 -6.61 -19.64 12.97
CA ILE A 297 -6.85 -20.45 14.16
C ILE A 297 -7.15 -19.51 15.34
N GLY A 298 -8.43 -19.40 15.69
CA GLY A 298 -8.90 -18.57 16.79
C GLY A 298 -10.40 -18.71 17.00
N LYS A 299 -10.91 -18.19 18.13
CA LYS A 299 -12.35 -18.18 18.42
C LYS A 299 -13.06 -17.31 17.38
N LYS A 300 -14.07 -17.86 16.70
CA LYS A 300 -14.94 -17.18 15.74
C LYS A 300 -16.36 -17.68 16.00
N PRO A 301 -17.12 -17.07 16.93
CA PRO A 301 -18.44 -17.55 17.31
C PRO A 301 -19.51 -17.23 16.25
N TRP A 302 -19.19 -16.35 15.30
CA TRP A 302 -20.02 -16.00 14.15
C TRP A 302 -19.52 -16.67 12.88
N PRO A 303 -20.39 -16.96 11.91
CA PRO A 303 -19.96 -17.13 10.52
C PRO A 303 -19.32 -15.82 10.02
N ILE A 304 -18.17 -15.94 9.37
CA ILE A 304 -17.50 -14.83 8.67
C ILE A 304 -17.52 -15.14 7.18
N THR A 305 -18.06 -14.22 6.39
CA THR A 305 -18.12 -14.33 4.92
C THR A 305 -17.94 -12.95 4.27
N PHE A 306 -18.20 -12.82 2.98
CA PHE A 306 -17.97 -11.61 2.20
C PHE A 306 -19.26 -10.84 1.85
N ILE A 307 -19.12 -9.52 1.71
CA ILE A 307 -20.09 -8.64 1.07
C ILE A 307 -19.37 -7.74 0.06
N PHE A 308 -19.28 -8.19 -1.19
CA PHE A 308 -18.38 -7.62 -2.19
C PHE A 308 -19.12 -7.01 -3.38
N GLY A 309 -18.68 -5.81 -3.78
CA GLY A 309 -19.08 -5.14 -5.03
C GLY A 309 -17.99 -5.27 -6.08
N LYS A 310 -17.20 -4.21 -6.30
CA LYS A 310 -16.11 -4.18 -7.31
C LYS A 310 -15.19 -5.41 -7.27
N ALA A 311 -14.90 -5.98 -6.10
CA ALA A 311 -14.04 -7.15 -5.96
C ALA A 311 -14.63 -8.47 -6.49
N LEU A 312 -15.92 -8.51 -6.84
CA LEU A 312 -16.66 -9.70 -7.27
C LEU A 312 -17.17 -9.60 -8.72
N HIS A 313 -17.65 -8.43 -9.13
CA HIS A 313 -18.18 -8.18 -10.49
C HIS A 313 -17.38 -7.15 -11.31
N GLY A 314 -16.17 -6.79 -10.87
CA GLY A 314 -15.30 -5.81 -11.55
C GLY A 314 -14.79 -6.34 -12.88
N SER A 315 -14.12 -7.49 -12.87
CA SER A 315 -13.66 -8.19 -14.08
C SER A 315 -14.83 -8.55 -15.01
N SER A 316 -15.99 -8.92 -14.45
CA SER A 316 -17.22 -9.18 -15.21
C SER A 316 -17.69 -7.94 -16.00
N LEU A 317 -17.71 -6.75 -15.37
CA LEU A 317 -18.00 -5.48 -16.04
C LEU A 317 -16.98 -5.17 -17.16
N SER A 318 -15.69 -5.38 -16.88
CA SER A 318 -14.60 -5.16 -17.84
C SER A 318 -14.59 -6.14 -19.02
N ALA A 319 -15.16 -7.34 -18.86
CA ALA A 319 -15.38 -8.30 -19.94
C ALA A 319 -16.63 -7.96 -20.76
N TRP A 320 -17.73 -7.60 -20.10
CA TRP A 320 -18.99 -7.22 -20.76
C TRP A 320 -18.81 -6.01 -21.68
N LYS A 321 -18.19 -4.93 -21.18
CA LYS A 321 -18.01 -3.64 -21.89
C LYS A 321 -19.29 -3.03 -22.50
N GLY A 322 -20.46 -3.47 -22.08
CA GLY A 322 -21.73 -3.06 -22.68
C GLY A 322 -22.09 -3.74 -24.00
N ASN A 323 -21.35 -4.77 -24.44
CA ASN A 323 -21.67 -5.57 -25.63
C ASN A 323 -22.60 -6.75 -25.26
N PRO A 324 -23.78 -6.90 -25.88
CA PRO A 324 -24.65 -8.08 -25.72
C PRO A 324 -23.95 -9.41 -26.00
N GLU A 325 -23.03 -9.48 -26.96
CA GLU A 325 -22.31 -10.73 -27.30
C GLU A 325 -21.41 -11.22 -26.16
N ASN A 326 -20.90 -10.29 -25.33
CA ASN A 326 -20.02 -10.60 -24.21
C ASN A 326 -20.77 -10.98 -22.93
N VAL A 327 -22.11 -11.00 -22.93
CA VAL A 327 -22.91 -11.31 -21.73
C VAL A 327 -22.49 -12.65 -21.13
N LYS A 328 -22.40 -13.73 -21.93
CA LYS A 328 -22.05 -15.05 -21.40
C LYS A 328 -20.63 -15.08 -20.80
N ILE A 329 -19.66 -14.46 -21.46
CA ILE A 329 -18.27 -14.35 -20.97
C ILE A 329 -18.23 -13.60 -19.62
N ALA A 330 -18.99 -12.50 -19.50
CA ALA A 330 -19.07 -11.72 -18.27
C ALA A 330 -19.75 -12.47 -17.13
N GLN A 331 -20.77 -13.29 -17.43
CA GLN A 331 -21.45 -14.16 -16.48
C GLN A 331 -20.53 -15.29 -15.99
N ASP A 332 -19.79 -15.94 -16.89
CA ASP A 332 -18.87 -17.02 -16.54
C ASP A 332 -17.74 -16.53 -15.62
N ILE A 333 -17.19 -15.33 -15.90
CA ILE A 333 -16.21 -14.66 -15.01
C ILE A 333 -16.82 -14.30 -13.65
N LEU A 334 -18.07 -13.83 -13.61
CA LEU A 334 -18.77 -13.55 -12.34
C LEU A 334 -18.96 -14.83 -11.52
N LEU A 335 -19.33 -15.93 -12.16
CA LEU A 335 -19.53 -17.22 -11.51
C LEU A 335 -18.21 -17.81 -11.00
N GLU A 336 -17.11 -17.68 -11.74
CA GLU A 336 -15.76 -18.04 -11.30
C GLU A 336 -15.38 -17.26 -10.04
N LYS A 337 -15.51 -15.93 -10.05
CA LYS A 337 -15.18 -15.07 -8.90
C LYS A 337 -16.10 -15.29 -7.71
N ALA A 338 -17.36 -15.67 -7.92
CA ALA A 338 -18.26 -16.11 -6.86
C ALA A 338 -17.80 -17.43 -6.22
N LYS A 339 -17.39 -18.41 -7.04
CA LYS A 339 -16.86 -19.71 -6.58
C LYS A 339 -15.53 -19.57 -5.84
N ASP A 340 -14.61 -18.72 -6.31
CA ASP A 340 -13.37 -18.38 -5.62
C ASP A 340 -13.64 -17.85 -4.19
N ASN A 341 -14.54 -16.88 -4.08
CA ASN A 341 -14.92 -16.26 -2.81
C ASN A 341 -15.73 -17.21 -1.90
N SER A 342 -16.54 -18.10 -2.48
CA SER A 342 -17.19 -19.20 -1.75
C SER A 342 -16.16 -20.14 -1.09
N GLN A 343 -15.15 -20.58 -1.84
CA GLN A 343 -14.07 -21.42 -1.28
C GLN A 343 -13.21 -20.65 -0.27
N ALA A 344 -12.97 -19.36 -0.49
CA ALA A 344 -12.25 -18.52 0.46
C ALA A 344 -13.03 -18.35 1.78
N ALA A 345 -14.35 -18.15 1.73
CA ALA A 345 -15.20 -18.14 2.93
C ALA A 345 -15.14 -19.47 3.71
N LEU A 346 -14.93 -20.61 3.02
CA LEU A 346 -14.71 -21.92 3.64
C LEU A 346 -13.26 -22.17 4.10
N GLY A 347 -12.31 -21.27 3.82
CA GLY A 347 -10.88 -21.48 4.08
C GLY A 347 -10.24 -22.55 3.17
N ARG A 348 -10.85 -22.82 2.02
CA ARG A 348 -10.48 -23.88 1.07
C ARG A 348 -10.03 -23.35 -0.30
N CYS A 349 -9.90 -22.04 -0.46
CA CYS A 349 -9.39 -21.48 -1.71
C CYS A 349 -7.93 -21.91 -1.88
N GLY A 350 -7.65 -22.63 -2.96
CA GLY A 350 -6.31 -22.98 -3.41
C GLY A 350 -5.59 -21.75 -3.96
N TYR A 351 -5.32 -20.77 -3.09
CA TYR A 351 -4.72 -19.51 -3.46
C TYR A 351 -3.21 -19.70 -3.68
N TYR A 352 -2.83 -19.89 -4.94
CA TYR A 352 -1.44 -19.76 -5.39
C TYR A 352 -1.04 -18.29 -5.33
N ASP A 353 0.11 -17.95 -4.74
CA ASP A 353 0.54 -16.55 -4.58
C ASP A 353 0.81 -15.89 -5.95
N THR A 354 -0.20 -15.22 -6.46
CA THR A 354 -0.25 -14.63 -7.80
C THR A 354 0.51 -13.30 -7.90
N ARG A 355 1.25 -12.91 -6.84
CA ARG A 355 2.22 -11.78 -6.90
C ARG A 355 3.36 -12.00 -7.91
N CYS A 356 3.58 -13.23 -8.38
CA CYS A 356 4.45 -13.50 -9.52
C CYS A 356 3.72 -13.53 -10.88
N SER A 357 2.40 -13.71 -10.93
CA SER A 357 1.70 -14.16 -12.15
C SER A 357 1.26 -13.03 -13.09
N PHE A 358 0.98 -11.82 -12.59
CA PHE A 358 0.53 -10.70 -13.44
C PHE A 358 1.67 -9.96 -14.19
N LEU A 359 2.93 -10.37 -13.96
CA LEU A 359 4.09 -9.92 -14.73
C LEU A 359 5.01 -11.10 -15.14
N SER A 360 4.50 -12.33 -15.13
CA SER A 360 5.18 -13.47 -15.74
C SER A 360 4.50 -13.81 -17.06
N PRO A 361 5.09 -13.47 -18.23
CA PRO A 361 4.70 -14.17 -19.45
C PRO A 361 5.03 -15.66 -19.28
N PRO A 362 4.47 -16.58 -20.10
CA PRO A 362 4.63 -18.01 -19.92
C PRO A 362 6.11 -18.41 -19.73
N PRO A 363 6.46 -19.44 -18.93
CA PRO A 363 7.84 -19.69 -18.51
C PRO A 363 8.87 -19.71 -19.65
N GLY A 364 8.51 -20.25 -20.83
CA GLY A 364 9.36 -20.22 -22.03
C GLY A 364 9.60 -18.83 -22.62
N VAL A 365 8.66 -17.88 -22.48
CA VAL A 365 8.81 -16.48 -22.91
C VAL A 365 9.67 -15.69 -21.93
N ALA A 366 9.50 -15.90 -20.61
CA ALA A 366 10.37 -15.27 -19.61
C ALA A 366 11.83 -15.77 -19.73
N LEU A 367 12.01 -17.08 -19.92
CA LEU A 367 13.31 -17.71 -20.10
C LEU A 367 13.93 -17.35 -21.46
N GLY A 368 13.13 -17.29 -22.54
CA GLY A 368 13.55 -16.81 -23.86
C GLY A 368 13.97 -15.33 -23.85
N ALA A 369 13.21 -14.46 -23.20
CA ALA A 369 13.56 -13.04 -23.03
C ALA A 369 14.83 -12.88 -22.17
N GLY A 370 14.95 -13.62 -21.08
CA GLY A 370 16.15 -13.62 -20.22
C GLY A 370 17.41 -14.05 -20.99
N ILE A 371 17.34 -15.11 -21.78
CA ILE A 371 18.43 -15.54 -22.66
C ILE A 371 18.72 -14.48 -23.72
N LEU A 372 17.70 -13.90 -24.37
CA LEU A 372 17.87 -12.88 -25.40
C LEU A 372 18.56 -11.62 -24.85
N PHE A 373 18.10 -11.09 -23.72
CA PHE A 373 18.73 -9.94 -23.07
C PHE A 373 20.14 -10.26 -22.54
N GLY A 374 20.37 -11.47 -22.02
CA GLY A 374 21.69 -11.94 -21.61
C GLY A 374 22.68 -12.01 -22.79
N LEU A 375 22.25 -12.57 -23.93
CA LEU A 375 23.06 -12.63 -25.15
C LEU A 375 23.32 -11.24 -25.74
N ILE A 376 22.32 -10.35 -25.77
CA ILE A 376 22.48 -8.97 -26.24
C ILE A 376 23.47 -8.21 -25.37
N THR A 377 23.33 -8.26 -24.04
CA THR A 377 24.23 -7.54 -23.11
C THR A 377 25.67 -8.05 -23.16
N MET A 378 25.87 -9.37 -23.28
CA MET A 378 27.19 -9.97 -23.52
C MET A 378 27.78 -9.52 -24.87
N LEU A 379 27.02 -9.58 -25.95
CA LEU A 379 27.49 -9.20 -27.29
C LEU A 379 27.85 -7.71 -27.37
N VAL A 380 27.01 -6.83 -26.79
CA VAL A 380 27.23 -5.37 -26.77
C VAL A 380 28.56 -5.00 -26.10
N GLN A 381 28.95 -5.70 -25.03
CA GLN A 381 30.24 -5.44 -24.37
C GLN A 381 31.44 -5.77 -25.28
N TYR A 382 31.43 -6.93 -25.94
CA TYR A 382 32.51 -7.32 -26.85
C TYR A 382 32.54 -6.48 -28.13
N VAL A 383 31.38 -6.11 -28.68
CA VAL A 383 31.29 -5.18 -29.82
C VAL A 383 31.82 -3.79 -29.44
N GLY A 384 31.50 -3.29 -28.24
CA GLY A 384 32.04 -2.03 -27.73
C GLY A 384 33.56 -2.06 -27.59
N LEU A 385 34.11 -3.11 -26.97
CA LEU A 385 35.56 -3.31 -26.86
C LEU A 385 36.25 -3.39 -28.23
N PHE A 386 35.71 -4.18 -29.15
CA PHE A 386 36.23 -4.29 -30.52
C PHE A 386 36.22 -2.94 -31.24
N MET A 387 35.09 -2.22 -31.21
CA MET A 387 34.96 -0.90 -31.84
C MET A 387 35.91 0.14 -31.23
N THR A 388 36.08 0.20 -29.90
CA THR A 388 37.03 1.13 -29.28
C THR A 388 38.47 0.85 -29.73
N GLY A 389 38.88 -0.42 -29.79
CA GLY A 389 40.19 -0.79 -30.32
C GLY A 389 40.34 -0.46 -31.81
N PHE A 390 39.31 -0.74 -32.61
CA PHE A 390 39.30 -0.44 -34.06
C PHE A 390 39.51 1.05 -34.36
N HIS A 391 38.76 1.93 -33.69
CA HIS A 391 38.94 3.39 -33.85
C HIS A 391 40.33 3.86 -33.41
N THR A 392 40.87 3.29 -32.32
CA THR A 392 42.23 3.61 -31.84
C THR A 392 43.28 3.26 -32.90
N GLY A 393 43.15 2.08 -33.52
CA GLY A 393 44.01 1.65 -34.61
C GLY A 393 43.88 2.50 -35.89
N LEU A 394 42.67 2.94 -36.24
CA LEU A 394 42.46 3.87 -37.35
C LEU A 394 43.20 5.20 -37.12
N PHE A 395 43.06 5.82 -35.95
CA PHE A 395 43.74 7.08 -35.64
C PHE A 395 45.26 6.94 -35.64
N LEU A 396 45.80 5.84 -35.08
CA LEU A 396 47.24 5.56 -35.15
C LEU A 396 47.70 5.32 -36.60
N GLY A 397 46.87 4.71 -37.45
CA GLY A 397 47.13 4.57 -38.89
C GLY A 397 47.17 5.92 -39.61
N VAL A 398 46.23 6.83 -39.34
CA VAL A 398 46.22 8.21 -39.87
C VAL A 398 47.49 8.97 -39.45
N ILE A 399 47.87 8.90 -38.17
CA ILE A 399 49.10 9.52 -37.65
C ILE A 399 50.33 8.92 -38.35
N SER A 400 50.38 7.59 -38.52
CA SER A 400 51.49 6.91 -39.19
C SER A 400 51.63 7.33 -40.66
N LEU A 401 50.53 7.52 -41.38
CA LEU A 401 50.53 8.03 -42.75
C LEU A 401 51.00 9.50 -42.82
N ALA A 402 50.54 10.35 -41.91
CA ALA A 402 50.98 11.75 -41.84
C ALA A 402 52.48 11.89 -41.48
N VAL A 403 53.01 11.02 -40.62
CA VAL A 403 54.44 10.97 -40.30
C VAL A 403 55.26 10.36 -41.45
N ALA A 404 54.75 9.33 -42.14
CA ALA A 404 55.41 8.76 -43.32
C ALA A 404 55.61 9.80 -44.43
N GLU A 405 54.59 10.64 -44.69
CA GLU A 405 54.68 11.75 -45.64
C GLU A 405 55.81 12.74 -45.25
N HIS A 406 55.99 13.03 -43.96
CA HIS A 406 57.07 13.90 -43.46
C HIS A 406 58.47 13.34 -43.75
N PHE A 407 58.62 12.01 -43.79
CA PHE A 407 59.87 11.33 -44.17
C PHE A 407 59.95 11.00 -45.67
N TYR A 408 59.22 11.75 -46.51
CA TYR A 408 59.18 11.61 -47.99
C TYR A 408 58.63 10.27 -48.51
N TRP A 409 57.92 9.49 -47.69
CA TRP A 409 57.27 8.26 -48.14
C TRP A 409 55.77 8.50 -48.39
N GLN A 410 55.42 8.73 -49.66
CA GLN A 410 54.02 8.83 -50.10
C GLN A 410 53.55 7.48 -50.70
N PRO A 411 52.39 6.95 -50.28
CA PRO A 411 51.82 5.73 -50.87
C PRO A 411 51.47 5.93 -52.35
N SER A 412 51.84 4.97 -53.20
CA SER A 412 51.59 5.04 -54.65
C SER A 412 50.15 4.71 -55.07
N ALA A 413 49.34 4.17 -54.16
CA ALA A 413 47.94 3.83 -54.40
C ALA A 413 47.11 3.95 -53.11
N VAL A 414 45.85 4.39 -53.24
CA VAL A 414 44.89 4.52 -52.12
C VAL A 414 44.65 3.16 -51.41
N TRP A 415 44.79 2.04 -52.11
CA TRP A 415 44.72 0.71 -51.48
C TRP A 415 45.79 0.47 -50.40
N MET A 416 46.93 1.16 -50.45
CA MET A 416 47.93 1.12 -49.38
C MET A 416 47.50 1.93 -48.15
N THR A 417 46.85 3.09 -48.32
CA THR A 417 46.31 3.85 -47.17
C THR A 417 45.16 3.09 -46.51
N VAL A 418 44.25 2.52 -47.30
CA VAL A 418 43.18 1.62 -46.82
C VAL A 418 43.75 0.39 -46.11
N GLY A 419 44.81 -0.23 -46.65
CA GLY A 419 45.47 -1.39 -46.03
C GLY A 419 46.11 -1.07 -44.68
N VAL A 420 46.80 0.07 -44.55
CA VAL A 420 47.38 0.55 -43.28
C VAL A 420 46.28 0.85 -42.25
N LEU A 421 45.20 1.50 -42.66
CA LEU A 421 44.08 1.85 -41.77
C LEU A 421 43.32 0.60 -41.29
N LEU A 422 42.92 -0.30 -42.19
CA LEU A 422 42.22 -1.53 -41.82
C LEU A 422 43.10 -2.48 -41.02
N GLY A 423 44.39 -2.61 -41.40
CA GLY A 423 45.36 -3.43 -40.67
C GLY A 423 45.61 -2.89 -39.24
N GLY A 424 45.83 -1.59 -39.09
CA GLY A 424 45.97 -0.94 -37.80
C GLY A 424 44.71 -1.05 -36.94
N GLY A 425 43.54 -0.81 -37.53
CA GLY A 425 42.24 -0.98 -36.90
C GLY A 425 42.02 -2.40 -36.37
N LEU A 426 42.19 -3.42 -37.22
CA LEU A 426 42.02 -4.82 -36.81
C LEU A 426 43.03 -5.25 -35.74
N LEU A 427 44.30 -4.82 -35.87
CA LEU A 427 45.33 -5.10 -34.87
C LEU A 427 44.93 -4.54 -33.50
N PHE A 428 44.58 -3.25 -33.41
CA PHE A 428 44.20 -2.64 -32.13
C PHE A 428 42.83 -3.11 -31.62
N ALA A 429 41.92 -3.54 -32.49
CA ALA A 429 40.68 -4.20 -32.07
C ALA A 429 40.97 -5.52 -31.33
N ILE A 430 41.85 -6.37 -31.87
CA ILE A 430 42.27 -7.63 -31.24
C ILE A 430 43.08 -7.35 -29.96
N LEU A 431 44.05 -6.42 -30.00
CA LEU A 431 44.83 -6.06 -28.82
C LEU A 431 43.94 -5.52 -27.70
N ASN A 432 42.91 -4.71 -27.99
CA ASN A 432 41.99 -4.22 -26.97
C ASN A 432 41.14 -5.34 -26.35
N LEU A 433 40.80 -6.39 -27.10
CA LEU A 433 40.14 -7.58 -26.53
C LEU A 433 41.06 -8.34 -25.57
N CYS A 434 42.38 -8.35 -25.82
CA CYS A 434 43.39 -8.98 -24.95
C CYS A 434 43.75 -8.13 -23.70
N TRP A 435 43.89 -6.81 -23.83
CA TRP A 435 44.31 -5.89 -22.75
C TRP A 435 43.24 -4.83 -22.42
N GLN A 436 42.00 -5.29 -22.29
CA GLN A 436 40.77 -4.51 -22.13
C GLN A 436 40.90 -3.26 -21.25
N LYS A 437 41.44 -3.40 -20.04
CA LYS A 437 41.50 -2.26 -19.08
C LYS A 437 42.40 -1.12 -19.54
N GLY A 438 43.63 -1.43 -19.98
CA GLY A 438 44.60 -0.41 -20.37
C GLY A 438 44.26 0.23 -21.72
N LEU A 439 43.96 -0.61 -22.71
CA LEU A 439 43.70 -0.14 -24.06
C LEU A 439 42.33 0.51 -24.24
N THR A 440 41.33 0.21 -23.41
CA THR A 440 40.04 0.95 -23.45
C THR A 440 40.18 2.35 -22.85
N VAL A 441 40.97 2.53 -21.79
CA VAL A 441 41.29 3.87 -21.23
C VAL A 441 42.05 4.71 -22.27
N ILE A 442 43.07 4.13 -22.91
CA ILE A 442 43.80 4.80 -23.99
C ILE A 442 42.86 5.12 -25.17
N GLY A 443 42.09 4.14 -25.65
CA GLY A 443 41.25 4.29 -26.83
C GLY A 443 40.07 5.26 -26.65
N THR A 444 39.42 5.26 -25.49
CA THR A 444 38.37 6.25 -25.18
C THR A 444 38.94 7.66 -25.01
N SER A 445 40.15 7.81 -24.48
CA SER A 445 40.86 9.10 -24.44
C SER A 445 41.25 9.59 -25.85
N VAL A 446 41.75 8.71 -26.73
CA VAL A 446 42.06 9.01 -28.14
C VAL A 446 40.82 9.43 -28.92
N TYR A 447 39.73 8.66 -28.82
CA TYR A 447 38.47 8.93 -29.51
C TYR A 447 37.77 10.20 -28.99
N GLY A 448 37.71 10.38 -27.67
CA GLY A 448 37.16 11.60 -27.06
C GLY A 448 37.96 12.86 -27.43
N GLY A 449 39.30 12.77 -27.44
CA GLY A 449 40.17 13.85 -27.90
C GLY A 449 39.95 14.19 -29.38
N ALA A 450 39.72 13.18 -30.24
CA ALA A 450 39.48 13.38 -31.66
C ALA A 450 38.15 14.10 -31.93
N ILE A 451 37.09 13.73 -31.20
CA ILE A 451 35.78 14.42 -31.25
C ILE A 451 35.94 15.88 -30.81
N MET A 452 36.64 16.14 -29.72
CA MET A 452 36.83 17.51 -29.22
C MET A 452 37.65 18.39 -30.18
N ALA A 453 38.70 17.83 -30.79
CA ALA A 453 39.49 18.53 -31.80
C ALA A 453 38.67 18.79 -33.09
N GLY A 454 37.92 17.80 -33.58
CA GLY A 454 37.05 17.95 -34.76
C GLY A 454 35.88 18.90 -34.53
N ALA A 455 35.33 18.96 -33.32
CA ALA A 455 34.31 19.96 -32.95
C ALA A 455 34.89 21.38 -32.91
N LEU A 456 36.12 21.54 -32.41
CA LEU A 456 36.81 22.83 -32.43
C LEU A 456 37.12 23.28 -33.87
N ASP A 457 37.62 22.38 -34.71
CA ASP A 457 37.85 22.60 -36.15
C ASP A 457 36.55 22.96 -36.90
N TYR A 458 35.40 22.36 -36.54
CA TYR A 458 34.10 22.76 -37.08
C TYR A 458 33.73 24.21 -36.72
N PHE A 459 33.76 24.56 -35.43
CA PHE A 459 33.32 25.88 -34.98
C PHE A 459 34.26 27.01 -35.38
N VAL A 460 35.56 26.72 -35.55
CA VAL A 460 36.59 27.72 -35.84
C VAL A 460 36.93 27.80 -37.33
N GLU A 461 37.16 26.68 -38.00
CA GLU A 461 37.64 26.63 -39.40
C GLU A 461 36.69 25.90 -40.38
N LYS A 462 35.49 25.48 -39.93
CA LYS A 462 34.50 24.73 -40.73
C LYS A 462 35.06 23.44 -41.33
N PHE A 463 35.78 22.65 -40.52
CA PHE A 463 36.41 21.37 -40.89
C PHE A 463 37.65 21.47 -41.80
N LEU A 464 38.34 22.62 -41.85
CA LEU A 464 39.54 22.77 -42.68
C LEU A 464 40.62 21.74 -42.32
N MET A 465 40.85 21.49 -41.03
CA MET A 465 41.88 20.56 -40.59
C MET A 465 41.48 19.09 -40.79
N VAL A 466 40.22 18.74 -40.58
CA VAL A 466 39.67 17.40 -40.87
C VAL A 466 39.74 17.10 -42.38
N MET A 467 39.41 18.06 -43.24
CA MET A 467 39.54 17.90 -44.70
C MET A 467 41.01 17.75 -45.12
N TRP A 468 41.92 18.51 -44.50
CA TRP A 468 43.36 18.38 -44.73
C TRP A 468 43.91 16.99 -44.32
N VAL A 469 43.40 16.39 -43.24
CA VAL A 469 43.70 14.99 -42.86
C VAL A 469 43.08 14.01 -43.85
N TRP A 470 41.85 14.24 -44.30
CA TRP A 470 41.17 13.39 -45.28
C TRP A 470 41.92 13.33 -46.62
N ASP A 471 42.39 14.47 -47.12
CA ASP A 471 43.13 14.55 -48.38
C ASP A 471 44.41 13.68 -48.37
N ARG A 472 45.04 13.46 -47.20
CA ARG A 472 46.18 12.52 -47.04
C ARG A 472 45.76 11.06 -47.16
N VAL A 473 44.62 10.71 -46.59
CA VAL A 473 44.07 9.35 -46.71
C VAL A 473 43.63 9.06 -48.16
N ALA A 474 43.07 10.07 -48.83
CA ALA A 474 42.63 10.03 -50.23
C ALA A 474 43.74 10.25 -51.27
N LEU A 475 44.97 10.58 -50.86
CA LEU A 475 46.10 10.97 -51.71
C LEU A 475 45.81 12.18 -52.63
N HIS A 476 44.93 13.08 -52.19
CA HIS A 476 44.66 14.35 -52.84
C HIS A 476 45.71 15.41 -52.46
N LYS A 477 46.04 16.28 -53.42
CA LYS A 477 46.97 17.40 -53.18
C LYS A 477 46.25 18.55 -52.47
N SER A 478 46.51 18.72 -51.18
CA SER A 478 46.08 19.85 -50.36
C SER A 478 47.23 20.82 -50.07
N SER A 479 46.91 22.11 -49.93
CA SER A 479 47.88 23.11 -49.45
C SER A 479 48.20 22.87 -47.97
N PRO A 480 49.41 23.22 -47.47
CA PRO A 480 49.69 23.16 -46.04
C PRO A 480 48.75 24.07 -45.26
N PRO A 481 48.30 23.68 -44.06
CA PRO A 481 47.33 24.44 -43.30
C PRO A 481 48.07 25.55 -42.53
N CYS A 482 47.36 26.59 -42.10
CA CYS A 482 48.01 27.72 -41.47
C CYS A 482 48.52 27.36 -40.05
N TRP A 483 49.41 28.19 -39.49
CA TRP A 483 49.99 27.94 -38.15
C TRP A 483 48.91 27.79 -37.05
N PHE A 484 47.75 28.41 -37.25
CA PHE A 484 46.62 28.36 -36.33
C PHE A 484 45.84 27.03 -36.42
N SER A 485 45.67 26.46 -37.62
CA SER A 485 45.12 25.11 -37.81
C SER A 485 45.99 24.03 -37.14
N TRP A 486 47.32 24.20 -37.12
CA TRP A 486 48.22 23.33 -36.35
C TRP A 486 48.01 23.45 -34.83
N LEU A 487 47.64 24.63 -34.33
CA LEU A 487 47.26 24.81 -32.93
C LEU A 487 45.95 24.08 -32.62
N ILE A 488 44.97 24.10 -33.53
CA ILE A 488 43.73 23.29 -33.40
C ILE A 488 44.06 21.79 -33.37
N LEU A 489 44.93 21.28 -34.24
CA LEU A 489 45.39 19.89 -34.19
C LEU A 489 46.08 19.56 -32.85
N SER A 490 46.85 20.49 -32.28
CA SER A 490 47.55 20.29 -31.00
C SER A 490 46.60 20.10 -29.80
N VAL A 491 45.32 20.49 -29.93
CA VAL A 491 44.29 20.22 -28.92
C VAL A 491 44.02 18.71 -28.80
N TRP A 492 44.18 17.93 -29.87
CA TRP A 492 43.95 16.48 -29.82
C TRP A 492 44.87 15.74 -28.83
N PRO A 493 46.22 15.80 -28.92
CA PRO A 493 47.09 15.17 -27.93
C PRO A 493 46.96 15.78 -26.52
N PHE A 494 46.63 17.08 -26.41
CA PHE A 494 46.34 17.70 -25.11
C PHE A 494 45.10 17.07 -24.44
N MET A 495 44.00 16.92 -25.18
CA MET A 495 42.78 16.29 -24.67
C MET A 495 42.95 14.80 -24.38
N ILE A 496 43.85 14.10 -25.10
CA ILE A 496 44.26 12.72 -24.76
C ILE A 496 44.93 12.70 -23.39
N LEU A 497 45.88 13.60 -23.12
CA LEU A 497 46.56 13.67 -21.83
C LEU A 497 45.60 13.98 -20.69
N VAL A 498 44.68 14.93 -20.88
CA VAL A 498 43.62 15.25 -19.90
C VAL A 498 42.70 14.05 -19.68
N GLY A 499 42.30 13.34 -20.74
CA GLY A 499 41.48 12.13 -20.67
C GLY A 499 42.17 11.01 -19.86
N LEU A 500 43.43 10.72 -20.19
CA LEU A 500 44.23 9.70 -19.50
C LEU A 500 44.41 10.02 -18.01
N ILE A 501 44.76 11.26 -17.66
CA ILE A 501 44.89 11.70 -16.26
C ILE A 501 43.56 11.55 -15.52
N THR A 502 42.46 11.98 -16.14
CA THR A 502 41.11 11.92 -15.54
C THR A 502 40.66 10.48 -15.31
N GLN A 503 40.77 9.63 -16.33
CA GLN A 503 40.37 8.22 -16.24
C GLN A 503 41.29 7.42 -15.31
N TRP A 504 42.58 7.72 -15.24
CA TRP A 504 43.51 7.04 -14.32
C TRP A 504 43.30 7.48 -12.86
N ALA A 505 43.02 8.77 -12.62
CA ALA A 505 42.78 9.31 -11.27
C ALA A 505 41.41 8.91 -10.68
N ILE A 506 40.36 8.90 -11.51
CA ILE A 506 38.96 8.67 -11.09
C ILE A 506 38.56 7.20 -11.31
N THR A 507 38.70 6.70 -12.53
CA THR A 507 38.14 5.39 -12.94
C THR A 507 39.09 4.23 -12.64
N GLY A 508 40.40 4.45 -12.70
CA GLY A 508 41.45 3.43 -12.52
C GLY A 508 41.56 2.83 -11.11
N ARG A 509 40.81 3.35 -10.13
CA ARG A 509 40.81 2.89 -8.73
C ARG A 509 39.55 2.08 -8.34
N GLY A 510 38.69 1.75 -9.31
CA GLY A 510 37.46 0.97 -9.12
C GLY A 510 37.65 -0.55 -9.07
N ILE A 511 36.73 -1.23 -8.37
CA ILE A 511 36.73 -2.68 -8.11
C ILE A 511 36.64 -3.51 -9.41
N TYR A 512 37.25 -4.70 -9.41
CA TYR A 512 37.17 -5.65 -10.52
C TYR A 512 35.81 -6.38 -10.52
N HIS A 513 35.02 -6.24 -11.60
CA HIS A 513 33.74 -6.96 -11.73
C HIS A 513 33.85 -8.50 -11.78
N GLN A 514 35.06 -9.06 -11.96
CA GLN A 514 35.29 -10.51 -11.86
C GLN A 514 35.03 -11.10 -10.46
N GLU A 515 35.02 -10.30 -9.39
CA GLU A 515 34.64 -10.82 -8.05
C GLU A 515 33.11 -10.90 -7.85
N CYS A 516 32.30 -10.24 -8.69
CA CYS A 516 30.84 -10.32 -8.62
C CYS A 516 30.27 -11.58 -9.29
N GLU A 517 30.90 -12.09 -10.35
CA GLU A 517 30.44 -13.31 -11.04
C GLU A 517 30.49 -14.54 -10.11
N TYR A 518 31.56 -14.70 -9.33
CA TYR A 518 31.64 -15.81 -8.36
C TYR A 518 30.60 -15.70 -7.25
N LEU A 519 30.23 -14.49 -6.82
CA LEU A 519 29.18 -14.31 -5.83
C LEU A 519 27.80 -14.68 -6.42
N PHE A 520 27.49 -14.22 -7.63
CA PHE A 520 26.23 -14.56 -8.31
C PHE A 520 26.12 -16.05 -8.61
N LEU A 521 27.19 -16.68 -9.11
CA LEU A 521 27.24 -18.12 -9.37
C LEU A 521 27.09 -18.93 -8.08
N SER A 522 27.72 -18.50 -6.97
CA SER A 522 27.59 -19.18 -5.67
C SER A 522 26.19 -19.08 -5.06
N VAL A 523 25.50 -17.94 -5.23
CA VAL A 523 24.12 -17.75 -4.76
C VAL A 523 23.14 -18.56 -5.63
N SER A 524 23.35 -18.61 -6.95
CA SER A 524 22.55 -19.46 -7.84
C SER A 524 22.78 -20.96 -7.63
N LEU A 525 24.01 -21.42 -7.36
CA LEU A 525 24.24 -22.83 -6.99
C LEU A 525 23.67 -23.18 -5.62
N ALA A 526 23.84 -22.33 -4.60
CA ALA A 526 23.27 -22.57 -3.27
C ALA A 526 21.72 -22.62 -3.30
N ALA A 527 21.09 -21.80 -4.14
CA ALA A 527 19.64 -21.88 -4.39
C ALA A 527 19.25 -23.19 -5.09
N CYS A 528 20.10 -23.73 -5.97
CA CYS A 528 19.86 -24.98 -6.69
C CYS A 528 20.03 -26.22 -5.78
N GLU A 529 21.07 -26.25 -4.92
CA GLU A 529 21.25 -27.32 -3.93
C GLU A 529 20.07 -27.40 -2.95
N CYS A 530 19.54 -26.24 -2.53
CA CYS A 530 18.36 -26.15 -1.66
C CYS A 530 17.04 -26.59 -2.32
N LEU A 531 17.00 -26.70 -3.66
CA LEU A 531 15.81 -27.07 -4.43
C LEU A 531 15.76 -28.54 -4.88
N ILE A 532 16.90 -29.25 -4.90
CA ILE A 532 17.00 -30.60 -5.49
C ILE A 532 17.45 -31.67 -4.47
N GLY A 533 18.11 -31.30 -3.36
CA GLY A 533 18.36 -32.23 -2.25
C GLY A 533 19.30 -33.41 -2.55
N VAL A 534 20.13 -33.32 -3.60
CA VAL A 534 21.13 -34.33 -3.96
C VAL A 534 22.53 -33.76 -3.79
N GLY A 535 23.28 -34.26 -2.80
CA GLY A 535 24.66 -33.84 -2.55
C GLY A 535 25.66 -34.52 -3.49
N VAL A 536 26.35 -33.73 -4.31
CA VAL A 536 27.48 -34.20 -5.15
C VAL A 536 28.77 -33.55 -4.65
N GLY A 537 29.60 -34.32 -3.96
CA GLY A 537 30.83 -33.81 -3.36
C GLY A 537 31.95 -33.57 -4.38
N ILE A 538 32.36 -32.32 -4.57
CA ILE A 538 33.54 -31.95 -5.37
C ILE A 538 34.73 -31.70 -4.44
N LYS A 539 35.76 -32.56 -4.54
CA LYS A 539 37.05 -32.36 -3.85
C LYS A 539 37.89 -31.31 -4.59
N GLY A 540 38.26 -30.21 -3.93
CA GLY A 540 39.29 -29.31 -4.45
C GLY A 540 39.19 -27.85 -3.99
N VAL A 541 39.52 -27.57 -2.73
CA VAL A 541 39.72 -26.19 -2.24
C VAL A 541 41.04 -26.09 -1.48
N PRO A 542 42.04 -25.29 -1.96
CA PRO A 542 43.25 -25.05 -1.20
C PRO A 542 43.01 -24.07 -0.04
N SER A 543 43.72 -24.30 1.07
CA SER A 543 43.54 -23.60 2.34
C SER A 543 43.77 -22.07 2.27
N LYS A 544 42.78 -21.28 2.72
CA LYS A 544 42.93 -19.84 2.94
C LYS A 544 43.67 -19.55 4.26
N LYS A 545 44.94 -19.14 4.16
CA LYS A 545 45.58 -18.36 5.24
C LYS A 545 44.90 -16.99 5.34
N SER A 546 44.12 -16.77 6.40
CA SER A 546 43.53 -15.46 6.68
C SER A 546 44.61 -14.44 7.02
N ARG A 547 44.75 -13.39 6.20
CA ARG A 547 45.34 -12.12 6.62
C ARG A 547 44.19 -11.19 7.01
N ASN A 548 44.09 -10.87 8.30
CA ASN A 548 43.14 -9.86 8.80
C ASN A 548 43.43 -8.50 8.16
N MET A 549 42.61 -8.07 7.20
CA MET A 549 42.49 -6.67 6.81
C MET A 549 41.35 -6.03 7.59
N ASN A 550 41.63 -4.93 8.28
CA ASN A 550 40.68 -4.27 9.17
C ASN A 550 39.71 -3.36 8.37
N ILE A 551 38.49 -3.84 8.11
CA ILE A 551 37.46 -3.19 7.25
C ILE A 551 36.77 -2.00 7.96
N GLN A 552 37.47 -1.27 8.82
CA GLN A 552 36.90 -0.12 9.56
C GLN A 552 37.00 1.24 8.85
N ARG A 553 37.82 1.40 7.79
CA ARG A 553 38.16 2.75 7.28
C ARG A 553 37.34 3.30 6.10
N VAL A 554 36.55 2.51 5.38
CA VAL A 554 35.74 3.02 4.25
C VAL A 554 34.28 2.57 4.35
N ARG A 555 33.47 3.38 5.07
CA ARG A 555 32.01 3.42 4.98
C ARG A 555 31.58 4.83 4.60
N THR A 556 30.68 4.96 3.64
CA THR A 556 30.12 6.24 3.17
C THR A 556 29.33 6.94 4.29
N ARG A 557 29.08 8.26 4.15
CA ARG A 557 28.37 9.04 5.19
C ARG A 557 26.97 8.47 5.48
N GLU A 558 26.24 8.04 4.45
CA GLU A 558 24.91 7.41 4.57
C GLU A 558 24.97 6.08 5.32
N GLN A 559 25.89 5.17 4.97
CA GLN A 559 26.06 3.91 5.69
C GLN A 559 26.39 4.13 7.17
N ARG A 560 27.12 5.20 7.52
CA ARG A 560 27.37 5.59 8.92
C ARG A 560 26.16 6.25 9.60
N ALA A 561 25.19 6.78 8.85
CA ALA A 561 23.93 7.29 9.37
C ALA A 561 22.92 6.14 9.59
N GLU A 562 22.76 5.24 8.62
CA GLU A 562 21.94 4.03 8.76
C GLU A 562 22.39 3.16 9.94
N LEU A 563 23.69 2.93 10.11
CA LEU A 563 24.19 2.09 11.21
C LEU A 563 23.94 2.75 12.57
N ARG A 564 23.96 4.10 12.65
CA ARG A 564 23.56 4.85 13.84
C ARG A 564 22.06 4.72 14.09
N GLN A 565 21.21 4.88 13.06
CA GLN A 565 19.76 4.69 13.19
C GLN A 565 19.38 3.25 13.59
N LYS A 566 20.05 2.22 13.04
CA LYS A 566 19.87 0.82 13.43
C LYS A 566 20.27 0.60 14.89
N LYS A 567 21.41 1.17 15.33
CA LYS A 567 21.84 1.11 16.75
C LYS A 567 20.85 1.80 17.68
N TYR A 568 20.33 2.98 17.31
CA TYR A 568 19.29 3.68 18.08
C TYR A 568 17.99 2.88 18.17
N ARG A 569 17.51 2.30 17.05
CA ARG A 569 16.30 1.47 17.04
C ARG A 569 16.44 0.23 17.94
N TYR A 570 17.59 -0.44 17.89
CA TYR A 570 17.88 -1.58 18.75
C TYR A 570 17.94 -1.19 20.23
N LEU A 571 18.65 -0.11 20.58
CA LEU A 571 18.72 0.38 21.96
C LEU A 571 17.35 0.81 22.50
N TYR A 572 16.52 1.44 21.67
CA TYR A 572 15.14 1.78 22.03
C TYR A 572 14.31 0.52 22.29
N GLN A 573 14.35 -0.48 21.39
CA GLN A 573 13.64 -1.76 21.56
C GLN A 573 14.06 -2.50 22.84
N VAL A 574 15.36 -2.55 23.14
CA VAL A 574 15.90 -3.13 24.38
C VAL A 574 15.37 -2.39 25.61
N ARG A 575 15.37 -1.04 25.60
CA ARG A 575 14.87 -0.21 26.70
C ARG A 575 13.36 -0.36 26.92
N THR A 576 12.57 -0.55 25.86
CA THR A 576 11.12 -0.87 25.97
C THR A 576 10.83 -2.31 26.39
N ALA A 577 11.70 -3.28 26.07
CA ALA A 577 11.49 -4.69 26.36
C ALA A 577 11.92 -5.09 27.78
N HIS A 578 12.96 -4.44 28.32
CA HIS A 578 13.52 -4.78 29.63
C HIS A 578 13.32 -3.68 30.69
N GLY A 579 12.89 -2.48 30.31
CA GLY A 579 12.96 -1.29 31.16
C GLY A 579 14.37 -0.70 31.20
N ASP A 580 14.49 0.51 31.74
CA ASP A 580 15.77 1.20 31.79
C ASP A 580 16.70 0.64 32.86
N VAL A 581 18.02 0.65 32.63
CA VAL A 581 19.00 0.07 33.56
C VAL A 581 18.95 0.77 34.92
N ILE A 582 18.65 2.07 34.94
CA ILE A 582 18.46 2.86 36.17
C ILE A 582 17.20 2.39 36.91
N SER A 583 16.08 2.18 36.21
CA SER A 583 14.82 1.68 36.81
C SER A 583 14.97 0.27 37.37
N GLN A 584 15.72 -0.60 36.69
CA GLN A 584 16.05 -1.94 37.20
C GLN A 584 16.92 -1.88 38.46
N LEU A 585 17.94 -1.01 38.48
CA LEU A 585 18.84 -0.89 39.64
C LEU A 585 18.13 -0.28 40.86
N VAL A 586 17.28 0.73 40.65
CA VAL A 586 16.49 1.35 41.73
C VAL A 586 15.51 0.33 42.31
N ASN A 587 14.76 -0.41 41.48
CA ASN A 587 13.89 -1.47 41.98
C ASN A 587 14.67 -2.58 42.72
N ALA A 588 15.86 -2.94 42.25
CA ALA A 588 16.70 -3.92 42.95
C ALA A 588 17.24 -3.40 44.30
N LEU A 589 17.59 -2.12 44.40
CA LEU A 589 18.05 -1.49 45.64
C LEU A 589 16.92 -1.33 46.68
N VAL A 590 15.72 -0.93 46.25
CA VAL A 590 14.53 -0.83 47.10
C VAL A 590 14.12 -2.19 47.66
N VAL A 591 14.29 -3.27 46.89
CA VAL A 591 13.98 -4.65 47.35
C VAL A 591 15.05 -5.22 48.30
N LEU A 592 16.26 -4.65 48.36
CA LEU A 592 17.40 -5.19 49.11
C LEU A 592 17.69 -4.50 50.46
N SER A 593 16.94 -3.47 50.87
CA SER A 593 17.15 -2.83 52.18
C SER A 593 15.82 -2.34 52.80
N PRO A 594 15.19 -3.12 53.71
CA PRO A 594 13.91 -2.74 54.32
C PRO A 594 14.03 -1.84 55.57
N THR A 595 15.22 -1.32 55.91
CA THR A 595 15.51 -0.76 57.25
C THR A 595 16.50 0.41 57.27
N ALA A 596 16.57 1.24 56.21
CA ALA A 596 17.38 2.46 56.19
C ALA A 596 16.47 3.69 56.08
N GLU A 597 16.69 4.71 56.91
CA GLU A 597 15.92 5.96 56.91
C GLU A 597 16.13 6.73 55.60
N ASP A 598 15.05 7.32 55.07
CA ASP A 598 14.95 7.78 53.67
C ASP A 598 16.06 8.74 53.22
N GLY A 599 16.59 9.54 54.15
CA GLY A 599 17.66 10.51 53.87
C GLY A 599 19.04 9.89 53.56
N GLU A 600 19.36 8.69 54.05
CA GLU A 600 20.69 8.09 53.79
C GLU A 600 20.77 7.40 52.41
N ILE A 601 19.62 6.94 51.90
CA ILE A 601 19.49 6.25 50.61
C ILE A 601 19.74 7.22 49.46
N GLU A 602 19.15 8.41 49.50
CA GLU A 602 19.24 9.41 48.42
C GLU A 602 20.69 9.91 48.21
N VAL A 603 21.43 10.13 49.31
CA VAL A 603 22.84 10.53 49.28
C VAL A 603 23.75 9.43 48.70
N ARG A 604 23.50 8.16 49.05
CA ARG A 604 24.25 7.02 48.48
C ARG A 604 23.95 6.81 47.00
N ILE A 605 22.70 6.96 46.55
CA ILE A 605 22.35 6.85 45.13
C ILE A 605 23.00 7.99 44.33
N SER A 606 22.90 9.23 44.80
CA SER A 606 23.49 10.41 44.12
C SER A 606 25.02 10.30 43.96
N SER A 607 25.72 9.91 45.03
CA SER A 607 27.18 9.71 44.98
C SER A 607 27.61 8.57 44.05
N TYR A 608 26.86 7.46 44.02
CA TYR A 608 27.17 6.31 43.15
C TYR A 608 26.89 6.61 41.67
N VAL A 609 25.82 7.35 41.36
CA VAL A 609 25.52 7.84 40.00
C VAL A 609 26.61 8.79 39.49
N GLN A 610 27.11 9.72 40.32
CA GLN A 610 28.24 10.59 39.95
C GLN A 610 29.56 9.80 39.71
N ALA A 611 29.78 8.72 40.44
CA ALA A 611 30.94 7.85 40.25
C ALA A 611 30.85 7.06 38.93
N LEU A 612 29.64 6.62 38.55
CA LEU A 612 29.36 5.97 37.27
C LEU A 612 29.50 6.94 36.09
N GLN A 613 28.96 8.15 36.18
CA GLN A 613 29.12 9.19 35.14
C GLN A 613 30.60 9.49 34.86
N ARG A 614 31.43 9.63 35.90
CA ARG A 614 32.89 9.82 35.76
C ARG A 614 33.66 8.62 35.20
N LYS A 615 33.12 7.41 35.28
CA LYS A 615 33.73 6.19 34.69
C LYS A 615 33.36 5.96 33.23
N VAL A 616 32.23 6.50 32.77
CA VAL A 616 31.67 6.22 31.42
C VAL A 616 31.98 7.34 30.42
N CYS A 617 32.11 8.60 30.85
CA CYS A 617 32.44 9.72 29.97
C CYS A 617 33.93 10.07 30.02
N GLY A 618 34.59 10.03 28.86
CA GLY A 618 35.94 10.59 28.69
C GLY A 618 35.93 12.13 28.69
N PRO A 619 37.04 12.80 29.04
CA PRO A 619 37.09 14.26 29.11
C PRO A 619 36.99 14.87 27.70
N GLY A 620 35.84 15.46 27.38
CA GLY A 620 35.62 16.24 26.15
C GLY A 620 34.34 15.95 25.37
N GLU A 621 33.58 14.89 25.69
CA GLU A 621 32.31 14.60 24.99
C GLU A 621 31.09 15.14 25.75
N THR A 622 30.56 16.29 25.31
CA THR A 622 29.23 16.77 25.71
C THR A 622 28.14 15.98 24.98
N ASN A 623 27.48 15.06 25.68
CA ASN A 623 26.38 14.24 25.15
C ASN A 623 25.03 14.58 25.82
N THR A 624 23.95 14.21 25.14
CA THR A 624 22.53 14.56 25.39
C THR A 624 21.90 13.96 26.65
N LEU A 625 22.67 13.75 27.73
CA LEU A 625 22.12 13.39 29.05
C LEU A 625 21.69 14.62 29.85
N GLN A 626 22.17 15.81 29.48
CA GLN A 626 21.84 17.08 30.14
C GLN A 626 20.52 17.70 29.63
N SER A 627 19.92 17.17 28.55
CA SER A 627 18.62 17.59 28.02
C SER A 627 17.42 16.91 28.68
N ASP A 628 17.63 15.75 29.33
CA ASP A 628 16.55 14.90 29.80
C ASP A 628 16.16 15.20 31.27
N SER A 629 16.83 16.14 31.93
CA SER A 629 16.57 16.52 33.33
C SER A 629 15.36 17.45 33.54
N THR A 630 14.72 17.94 32.48
CA THR A 630 13.62 18.93 32.56
C THR A 630 12.21 18.34 32.36
N HIS A 631 12.04 17.02 32.29
CA HIS A 631 10.74 16.37 32.06
C HIS A 631 10.43 15.18 33.00
N LEU A 632 10.85 15.28 34.26
CA LEU A 632 10.35 14.39 35.33
C LEU A 632 9.22 15.06 36.11
N THR A 633 7.98 14.74 35.75
CA THR A 633 6.79 15.09 36.54
C THR A 633 6.75 14.22 37.80
N ILE A 634 7.08 14.79 38.95
CA ILE A 634 6.98 14.10 40.25
C ILE A 634 5.54 14.19 40.73
N LEU A 635 4.88 13.04 40.88
CA LEU A 635 3.63 12.92 41.64
C LEU A 635 4.00 12.63 43.10
N PRO A 636 3.49 13.38 44.09
CA PRO A 636 3.71 13.05 45.49
C PRO A 636 2.92 11.79 45.84
N ALA A 637 3.62 10.79 46.39
CA ALA A 637 2.99 9.64 47.01
C ALA A 637 2.88 9.92 48.51
N ASP A 638 1.65 9.99 49.03
CA ASP A 638 1.42 9.64 50.44
C ASP A 638 0.03 9.03 50.63
N GLN A 639 -0.02 7.99 51.45
CA GLN A 639 -1.22 7.26 51.86
C GLN A 639 -1.04 6.90 53.34
N THR A 640 -1.33 7.80 54.28
CA THR A 640 -1.81 7.44 55.64
C THR A 640 -2.32 8.64 56.47
N GLN A 641 -3.55 9.08 56.20
CA GLN A 641 -4.49 9.53 57.26
C GLN A 641 -5.87 8.99 56.84
N LEU A 642 -6.13 7.71 57.11
CA LEU A 642 -6.82 7.20 58.32
C LEU A 642 -8.27 7.66 58.38
N ALA A 643 -9.18 6.69 58.37
CA ALA A 643 -10.62 6.92 58.48
C ALA A 643 -11.00 7.56 59.82
N ALA A 644 -11.79 8.63 59.74
CA ALA A 644 -12.63 9.10 60.83
C ALA A 644 -14.03 9.42 60.26
N LEU A 645 -15.03 8.74 60.81
CA LEU A 645 -16.23 9.35 61.40
C LEU A 645 -16.94 10.43 60.54
N THR A 646 -17.98 10.07 59.77
CA THR A 646 -19.41 9.99 60.15
C THR A 646 -20.18 11.33 60.13
N GLU A 647 -21.38 11.27 59.54
CA GLU A 647 -22.59 12.08 59.80
C GLU A 647 -22.85 13.46 59.12
N SER A 648 -24.16 13.65 58.88
CA SER A 648 -24.98 14.87 58.71
C SER A 648 -24.80 15.81 57.51
N GLU A 649 -25.80 15.73 56.62
CA GLU A 649 -26.81 16.77 56.26
C GLU A 649 -26.42 18.19 55.78
N ASP A 650 -27.18 18.64 54.77
CA ASP A 650 -27.67 20.00 54.44
C ASP A 650 -26.79 21.24 54.71
N ASP A 651 -26.66 22.13 53.71
CA ASP A 651 -27.75 23.10 53.48
C ASP A 651 -27.67 23.81 52.10
N SER A 652 -28.68 24.64 51.84
CA SER A 652 -29.03 25.25 50.56
C SER A 652 -28.78 26.76 50.49
N ARG A 653 -28.78 27.28 49.25
CA ARG A 653 -29.06 28.68 48.82
C ARG A 653 -27.93 29.74 48.88
N GLU A 654 -27.84 30.40 47.72
CA GLU A 654 -27.77 31.86 47.48
C GLU A 654 -26.99 32.77 48.43
N ILE A 655 -26.15 33.64 47.84
CA ILE A 655 -26.29 35.10 47.98
C ILE A 655 -25.69 35.80 46.76
N SER A 656 -26.38 36.86 46.32
CA SER A 656 -26.02 37.76 45.22
C SER A 656 -25.02 38.84 45.70
N GLY A 657 -24.37 39.52 44.76
CA GLY A 657 -23.26 40.45 45.01
C GLY A 657 -23.55 41.73 45.79
N ASP A 658 -22.47 42.48 46.05
CA ASP A 658 -22.38 43.95 45.97
C ASP A 658 -20.88 44.38 46.02
N ILE A 659 -20.31 45.36 45.28
CA ILE A 659 -20.56 46.80 45.00
C ILE A 659 -19.83 47.73 46.02
N ILE A 660 -19.08 48.82 45.70
CA ILE A 660 -18.82 49.63 44.48
C ILE A 660 -17.35 50.17 44.50
N GLN A 661 -16.84 50.73 43.39
CA GLN A 661 -16.00 51.97 43.22
C GLN A 661 -14.69 51.79 42.39
N LEU A 662 -14.26 52.71 41.51
CA LEU A 662 -14.83 53.97 40.97
C LEU A 662 -14.14 54.33 39.64
N ASP A 663 -14.91 54.82 38.67
CA ASP A 663 -14.78 56.14 37.99
C ASP A 663 -15.27 56.12 36.53
N ARG A 664 -15.89 57.22 36.09
CA ARG A 664 -16.56 57.39 34.81
C ARG A 664 -16.64 58.87 34.45
N ARG A 665 -15.95 59.31 33.40
CA ARG A 665 -16.29 60.56 32.68
C ARG A 665 -16.13 60.41 31.17
N HIS A 666 -17.19 60.77 30.46
CA HIS A 666 -17.29 61.51 29.19
C HIS A 666 -16.24 61.30 28.06
N ASP A 667 -16.62 61.30 26.78
CA ASP A 667 -17.72 62.11 26.23
C ASP A 667 -18.43 61.51 25.00
N SER A 668 -19.52 62.16 24.59
CA SER A 668 -20.39 61.74 23.49
C SER A 668 -20.18 62.52 22.18
N SER A 669 -20.27 61.84 21.04
CA SER A 669 -20.77 62.46 19.80
C SER A 669 -21.52 61.45 18.94
N ARG A 670 -22.76 61.80 18.57
CA ARG A 670 -23.49 61.15 17.47
C ARG A 670 -22.79 61.49 16.15
N ASP A 671 -22.87 60.60 15.17
CA ASP A 671 -23.39 61.00 13.85
C ASP A 671 -23.88 59.81 13.03
N SER A 672 -24.88 60.08 12.20
CA SER A 672 -25.64 59.08 11.45
C SER A 672 -25.50 59.30 9.94
N VAL A 673 -24.99 58.32 9.21
CA VAL A 673 -25.10 58.29 7.73
C VAL A 673 -25.36 56.87 7.24
N ASN A 674 -26.58 56.62 6.76
CA ASN A 674 -26.83 55.58 5.76
C ASN A 674 -26.30 56.07 4.41
N PHE A 675 -25.80 55.19 3.52
CA PHE A 675 -26.30 55.06 2.14
C PHE A 675 -25.65 53.92 1.32
N ASN A 676 -26.51 53.13 0.69
CA ASN A 676 -26.44 52.50 -0.65
C ASN A 676 -25.25 51.66 -1.17
N LEU A 677 -25.59 50.39 -1.48
CA LEU A 677 -25.74 49.86 -2.86
C LEU A 677 -24.73 50.35 -3.94
N GLY A 678 -23.87 49.43 -4.38
CA GLY A 678 -23.07 49.55 -5.61
C GLY A 678 -22.99 48.21 -6.37
N ARG A 679 -23.90 48.02 -7.34
CA ARG A 679 -23.95 46.84 -8.22
C ARG A 679 -23.19 47.15 -9.51
N ALA A 680 -22.14 46.39 -9.85
CA ALA A 680 -21.48 46.51 -11.15
C ALA A 680 -21.03 45.14 -11.69
N SER A 681 -21.39 44.88 -12.95
CA SER A 681 -20.95 43.74 -13.76
C SER A 681 -20.13 44.27 -14.95
N TYR A 682 -19.47 43.38 -15.68
CA TYR A 682 -18.67 43.58 -16.90
C TYR A 682 -17.27 44.20 -16.73
N ARG A 683 -16.25 43.34 -16.78
CA ARG A 683 -15.58 43.00 -18.05
C ARG A 683 -15.09 41.57 -18.05
#